data_AF-A0A2U1MSE6-F1
#
_entry.id   AF-A0A2U1MSE6-F1
#
_cell.length_a   1.000
_cell.length_b   1.000
_cell.length_c   1.000
_cell.angle_alpha   90.00
_cell.angle_beta   90.00
_cell.angle_gamma   90.00
#
_symmetry.space_group_name_H-M   'P 1'
#
loop_
_entity.id
_entity.type
_entity.pdbx_description
1 polymer ?
#
loop_
_entity_poly.entity_id
_entity_poly.type
_entity_poly.pdbx_seq_one_letter_code
_entity_poly.pdbx_strand_id
1 'polypeptide(L)'
;MVQDSLSLKWDGLETSKIEVRYENLTGKGDAYVGDRALPSLYNATFNSIQNTLQFLRLTRSKKRNVNILQCISGIIKPSRMTLLLGPPGAGKTTLLLALAGKLDHDLNILGLESCADTMVGDQMRRGISGGEKKRVTIGEMLVGPANVFFMDETSNGLDSSTTYQITNFLKQMVHAMDLTMVISLLQPDPETYKLFDDVILLSEGQIVYQGPCENALEFFELTGFRCPERKDVADFLQEVTSRKDQEQYWFKDDQAYRYISISEFSHTFKSFHIGQKLEKDIHIPYDKSKTLPDALVKEKYATSSLQLLKACFEREWLLSKRNSLLYIFKTFQLTFMSLVGMAMFFRTTMHVGSLENGIKFFGALFFGLLIVMFNGMAELSLTVVRLPIFFKQRDSLLYPAWAFALPIWLLRIPLSLMESGIWVVLTYYTIGFAPDATRFGRQFLTFFAIHQMALSLFRLLAAVARTEVLSYTLGPFTMMFIVTLGGFVVAKDDSKPWMSWGFYASPMMYAQNALVLDEFLDKRWSRPNIDPQINASTVGTALLKSRSFYTQDYWFWICLATLLGFSIIFNVLFIVALTFLNPSNNKCTHNMFEYLTVGHLLNTFLVAIVDAKHVIREESYTENTMNDRRKEIYEGIDMAVRSTSQHNNSALVALSTERRGMVLPFQPLSLAFNHVNYYIDTPFEMKHGGFKENRMQLLRDVSGALSPGILTALIGVSGAGKKTLMDVLAGRKTGGYTEGNIFISGYPKNQSTFARVSGYCEQNDIHSPNVTVYESLLYSAWLRLSSEVNTKIRKIFVDELMELVELHPLRNAMVGLPGVGGLTIEQRKRLTIAVELVANPSIIFMDEPTSGLDARAAAIVMRTVRNTVDTGRTVLCTIHQPSIDIFESFDELLLMKIGGQIIFAGPLGHQSHKLVEYFQDIPGVPKIRKGHNPATWVLDVTSSSAETQLNVDYAQIYANSTLYE
;
A
#
# COMPACT_ATOMS: atom_id res chain seq x y z
N MET A 1 14.70 -8.59 39.27
CA MET A 1 14.19 -7.19 39.37
C MET A 1 13.19 -6.80 38.27
N VAL A 2 13.08 -7.49 37.12
CA VAL A 2 12.00 -7.21 36.13
C VAL A 2 10.79 -8.15 36.31
N GLN A 3 10.90 -9.18 37.14
CA GLN A 3 9.87 -10.22 37.32
C GLN A 3 8.72 -9.76 38.25
N ASP A 4 8.98 -8.81 39.15
CA ASP A 4 8.05 -8.39 40.20
C ASP A 4 7.09 -7.26 39.75
N SER A 5 7.49 -6.46 38.73
CA SER A 5 6.77 -5.25 38.30
C SER A 5 5.55 -5.49 37.40
N LEU A 6 5.33 -6.72 36.92
CA LEU A 6 4.12 -7.12 36.18
C LEU A 6 2.96 -7.55 37.10
N SER A 7 3.16 -7.50 38.43
CA SER A 7 2.13 -7.82 39.45
C SER A 7 1.05 -6.74 39.64
N LEU A 8 0.81 -5.91 38.61
CA LEU A 8 -0.33 -4.98 38.56
C LEU A 8 -1.63 -5.78 38.38
N LYS A 9 -2.18 -6.24 39.51
CA LYS A 9 -3.42 -7.00 39.59
C LYS A 9 -4.56 -6.20 38.94
N TRP A 10 -5.14 -6.74 37.87
CA TRP A 10 -6.45 -6.33 37.36
C TRP A 10 -7.55 -6.87 38.30
N ASP A 11 -7.55 -6.36 39.54
CA ASP A 11 -8.45 -6.81 40.60
C ASP A 11 -9.92 -6.53 40.24
N GLY A 12 -10.63 -7.58 39.82
CA GLY A 12 -12.09 -7.57 39.63
C GLY A 12 -12.62 -7.90 38.23
N LEU A 13 -11.76 -8.20 37.24
CA LEU A 13 -12.19 -8.62 35.90
C LEU A 13 -11.89 -10.10 35.63
N GLU A 14 -12.90 -10.96 35.81
CA GLU A 14 -12.86 -12.33 35.26
C GLU A 14 -12.94 -12.26 33.72
N THR A 15 -11.85 -12.58 33.03
CA THR A 15 -11.84 -12.58 31.55
C THR A 15 -12.67 -13.74 31.00
N SER A 16 -13.69 -13.41 30.20
CA SER A 16 -14.57 -14.40 29.60
C SER A 16 -13.84 -15.18 28.50
N LYS A 17 -13.68 -16.49 28.72
CA LYS A 17 -13.04 -17.42 27.77
C LYS A 17 -13.96 -17.64 26.57
N ILE A 18 -13.55 -17.19 25.39
CA ILE A 18 -14.36 -17.26 24.16
C ILE A 18 -13.88 -18.41 23.26
N GLU A 19 -14.79 -19.32 22.93
CA GLU A 19 -14.59 -20.38 21.93
C GLU A 19 -15.19 -19.93 20.58
N VAL A 20 -14.45 -20.10 19.48
CA VAL A 20 -14.94 -19.72 18.14
C VAL A 20 -15.24 -20.98 17.34
N ARG A 21 -16.52 -21.17 17.00
CA ARG A 21 -17.00 -22.25 16.13
C ARG A 21 -17.45 -21.71 14.78
N TYR A 22 -17.17 -22.46 13.73
CA TYR A 22 -17.67 -22.18 12.38
C TYR A 22 -18.09 -23.48 11.70
N GLU A 23 -19.18 -23.43 10.94
CA GLU A 23 -19.77 -24.58 10.25
C GLU A 23 -20.14 -24.20 8.81
N ASN A 24 -19.80 -25.08 7.86
CA ASN A 24 -20.19 -25.00 6.45
C ASN A 24 -19.85 -23.64 5.78
N LEU A 25 -18.76 -23.01 6.21
CA LEU A 25 -18.41 -21.65 5.80
C LEU A 25 -17.95 -21.61 4.33
N THR A 26 -18.67 -20.89 3.48
CA THR A 26 -18.35 -20.72 2.06
C THR A 26 -18.01 -19.27 1.73
N GLY A 27 -16.78 -19.04 1.24
CA GLY A 27 -16.36 -17.75 0.70
C GLY A 27 -16.46 -17.77 -0.82
N LYS A 28 -17.11 -16.77 -1.42
CA LYS A 28 -17.28 -16.65 -2.90
C LYS A 28 -16.71 -15.32 -3.38
N GLY A 29 -15.94 -15.36 -4.47
CA GLY A 29 -15.38 -14.17 -5.11
C GLY A 29 -15.76 -14.08 -6.59
N ASP A 30 -16.07 -12.87 -7.04
CA ASP A 30 -16.28 -12.56 -8.46
C ASP A 30 -14.94 -12.52 -9.20
N ALA A 31 -14.71 -13.49 -10.10
CA ALA A 31 -13.59 -13.46 -11.04
C ALA A 31 -14.06 -13.04 -12.44
N TYR A 32 -13.34 -12.12 -13.09
CA TYR A 32 -13.52 -11.81 -14.51
C TYR A 32 -12.63 -12.70 -15.37
N VAL A 33 -13.16 -13.26 -16.47
CA VAL A 33 -12.40 -14.10 -17.39
C VAL A 33 -11.80 -13.27 -18.53
N GLY A 34 -10.47 -13.21 -18.59
CA GLY A 34 -9.68 -12.66 -19.71
C GLY A 34 -8.52 -11.78 -19.27
N ASP A 35 -7.43 -11.78 -20.06
CA ASP A 35 -6.29 -10.87 -19.86
C ASP A 35 -6.74 -9.42 -19.91
N ARG A 36 -6.35 -8.62 -18.91
CA ARG A 36 -6.70 -7.20 -18.83
C ARG A 36 -5.46 -6.32 -18.70
N ALA A 37 -5.20 -5.57 -19.76
CA ALA A 37 -4.41 -4.36 -19.69
C ALA A 37 -5.08 -3.31 -18.78
N LEU A 38 -4.29 -2.34 -18.31
CA LEU A 38 -4.76 -1.18 -17.56
C LEU A 38 -5.81 -0.36 -18.36
N PRO A 39 -6.67 0.42 -17.68
CA PRO A 39 -7.79 1.10 -18.32
C PRO A 39 -7.31 2.25 -19.21
N SER A 40 -7.09 1.97 -20.50
CA SER A 40 -7.09 2.99 -21.53
C SER A 40 -8.48 3.63 -21.63
N LEU A 41 -8.55 4.87 -22.11
CA LEU A 41 -9.81 5.62 -22.20
C LEU A 41 -10.84 4.89 -23.09
N TYR A 42 -10.36 4.20 -24.13
CA TYR A 42 -11.15 3.31 -25.00
C TYR A 42 -11.63 2.03 -24.30
N ASN A 43 -10.76 1.36 -23.53
CA ASN A 43 -11.15 0.17 -22.78
C ASN A 43 -12.13 0.52 -21.64
N ALA A 44 -11.97 1.70 -21.03
CA ALA A 44 -12.89 2.21 -20.02
C ALA A 44 -14.29 2.44 -20.63
N THR A 45 -14.41 3.19 -21.73
CA THR A 45 -15.72 3.43 -22.37
C THR A 45 -16.34 2.15 -22.93
N PHE A 46 -15.57 1.26 -23.56
CA PHE A 46 -16.12 -0.02 -24.06
C PHE A 46 -16.65 -0.91 -22.93
N ASN A 47 -15.94 -1.03 -21.81
CA ASN A 47 -16.42 -1.80 -20.66
C ASN A 47 -17.56 -1.08 -19.92
N SER A 48 -17.62 0.26 -19.91
CA SER A 48 -18.79 1.00 -19.42
C SER A 48 -20.01 0.68 -20.29
N ILE A 49 -19.91 0.80 -21.62
CA ILE A 49 -20.99 0.44 -22.55
C ILE A 49 -21.41 -1.02 -22.37
N GLN A 50 -20.46 -1.95 -22.21
CA GLN A 50 -20.78 -3.35 -21.94
C GLN A 50 -21.49 -3.56 -20.59
N ASN A 51 -21.08 -2.85 -19.53
CA ASN A 51 -21.73 -2.89 -18.21
C ASN A 51 -23.15 -2.30 -18.27
N THR A 52 -23.34 -1.15 -18.93
CA THR A 52 -24.66 -0.52 -19.07
C THR A 52 -25.59 -1.38 -19.95
N LEU A 53 -25.07 -2.04 -21.00
CA LEU A 53 -25.83 -3.05 -21.76
C LEU A 53 -26.19 -4.28 -20.91
N GLN A 54 -25.30 -4.72 -20.01
CA GLN A 54 -25.55 -5.81 -19.07
C GLN A 54 -26.61 -5.42 -18.02
N PHE A 55 -26.59 -4.17 -17.55
CA PHE A 55 -27.60 -3.58 -16.67
C PHE A 55 -28.97 -3.46 -17.35
N LEU A 56 -28.99 -3.08 -18.63
CA LEU A 56 -30.17 -3.11 -19.51
C LEU A 56 -30.57 -4.53 -19.96
N ARG A 57 -29.96 -5.59 -19.40
CA ARG A 57 -30.19 -7.02 -19.70
C ARG A 57 -29.96 -7.45 -21.16
N LEU A 58 -29.32 -6.62 -21.97
CA LEU A 58 -29.04 -6.88 -23.39
C LEU A 58 -27.83 -7.82 -23.62
N THR A 59 -26.99 -8.03 -22.60
CA THR A 59 -25.81 -8.92 -22.68
C THR A 59 -25.64 -9.78 -21.43
N ARG A 60 -25.08 -10.99 -21.58
CA ARG A 60 -24.71 -11.87 -20.46
C ARG A 60 -23.39 -11.43 -19.83
N SER A 61 -23.27 -11.59 -18.51
CA SER A 61 -22.03 -11.26 -17.80
C SER A 61 -20.88 -12.24 -18.08
N LYS A 62 -19.65 -11.72 -18.07
CA LYS A 62 -18.39 -12.48 -18.13
C LYS A 62 -17.78 -12.76 -16.73
N LYS A 63 -18.46 -12.38 -15.65
CA LYS A 63 -18.09 -12.81 -14.29
C LYS A 63 -18.35 -14.31 -14.13
N ARG A 64 -17.43 -15.01 -13.46
CA ARG A 64 -17.68 -16.33 -12.86
C ARG A 64 -17.45 -16.24 -11.36
N ASN A 65 -18.36 -16.82 -10.59
CA ASN A 65 -18.21 -16.93 -9.14
C ASN A 65 -17.21 -18.07 -8.86
N VAL A 66 -16.11 -17.75 -8.19
CA VAL A 66 -15.12 -18.73 -7.74
C VAL A 66 -15.34 -18.94 -6.24
N ASN A 67 -15.48 -20.20 -5.81
CA ASN A 67 -15.49 -20.53 -4.38
C ASN A 67 -14.05 -20.44 -3.87
N ILE A 68 -13.77 -19.49 -2.99
CA ILE A 68 -12.45 -19.28 -2.35
C ILE A 68 -12.32 -20.15 -1.10
N LEU A 69 -13.42 -20.39 -0.38
CA LEU A 69 -13.49 -21.32 0.76
C LEU A 69 -14.64 -22.32 0.52
N GLN A 70 -14.38 -23.60 0.74
CA GLN A 70 -15.23 -24.71 0.32
C GLN A 70 -15.84 -25.45 1.52
N CYS A 71 -16.94 -24.91 2.06
CA CYS A 71 -17.76 -25.52 3.12
C CYS A 71 -16.94 -25.95 4.37
N ILE A 72 -16.01 -25.11 4.81
CA ILE A 72 -15.10 -25.44 5.91
C ILE A 72 -15.79 -25.30 7.28
N SER A 73 -15.47 -26.22 8.19
CA SER A 73 -16.01 -26.28 9.56
C SER A 73 -14.88 -26.55 10.55
N GLY A 74 -14.98 -26.03 11.77
CA GLY A 74 -13.93 -26.18 12.78
C GLY A 74 -14.19 -25.42 14.08
N ILE A 75 -13.27 -25.59 15.03
CA ILE A 75 -13.30 -24.98 16.37
C ILE A 75 -11.92 -24.42 16.69
N ILE A 76 -11.87 -23.17 17.15
CA ILE A 76 -10.72 -22.55 17.81
C ILE A 76 -11.03 -22.52 19.31
N LYS A 77 -10.18 -23.17 20.10
CA LYS A 77 -10.38 -23.34 21.55
C LYS A 77 -9.96 -22.08 22.32
N PRO A 78 -10.63 -21.74 23.42
CA PRO A 78 -10.23 -20.62 24.27
C PRO A 78 -8.83 -20.81 24.85
N SER A 79 -8.15 -19.70 25.17
CA SER A 79 -6.85 -19.67 25.87
C SER A 79 -5.70 -20.39 25.14
N ARG A 80 -5.79 -20.54 23.81
CA ARG A 80 -4.76 -21.17 22.96
C ARG A 80 -4.33 -20.27 21.81
N MET A 81 -3.09 -20.49 21.37
CA MET A 81 -2.45 -19.81 20.25
C MET A 81 -2.44 -20.72 19.02
N THR A 82 -3.26 -20.40 18.01
CA THR A 82 -3.43 -21.21 16.80
C THR A 82 -2.68 -20.63 15.60
N LEU A 83 -1.88 -21.46 14.94
CA LEU A 83 -1.22 -21.15 13.67
C LEU A 83 -2.16 -21.42 12.49
N LEU A 84 -2.34 -20.45 11.58
CA LEU A 84 -2.98 -20.67 10.29
C LEU A 84 -1.92 -20.76 9.19
N LEU A 85 -1.70 -21.96 8.67
CA LEU A 85 -0.65 -22.30 7.72
C LEU A 85 -1.25 -22.67 6.36
N GLY A 86 -0.48 -22.50 5.28
CA GLY A 86 -0.89 -22.90 3.93
C GLY A 86 -0.31 -22.01 2.83
N PRO A 87 -0.26 -22.50 1.57
CA PRO A 87 0.40 -21.79 0.47
C PRO A 87 -0.24 -20.42 0.14
N PRO A 88 0.47 -19.56 -0.61
CA PRO A 88 -0.11 -18.32 -1.14
C PRO A 88 -1.34 -18.63 -2.01
N GLY A 89 -2.41 -17.85 -1.83
CA GLY A 89 -3.69 -18.06 -2.51
C GLY A 89 -4.62 -19.12 -1.91
N ALA A 90 -4.21 -19.86 -0.87
CA ALA A 90 -5.03 -20.91 -0.24
C ALA A 90 -6.33 -20.44 0.44
N GLY A 91 -6.54 -19.13 0.59
CA GLY A 91 -7.69 -18.52 1.26
C GLY A 91 -7.46 -18.09 2.71
N LYS A 92 -6.22 -18.10 3.22
CA LYS A 92 -5.87 -17.76 4.63
C LYS A 92 -6.52 -16.45 5.11
N THR A 93 -6.24 -15.36 4.39
CA THR A 93 -6.84 -14.03 4.61
C THR A 93 -8.36 -14.10 4.56
N THR A 94 -8.95 -14.75 3.55
CA THR A 94 -10.41 -14.88 3.40
C THR A 94 -11.06 -15.62 4.57
N LEU A 95 -10.37 -16.59 5.17
CA LEU A 95 -10.83 -17.29 6.37
C LEU A 95 -10.78 -16.37 7.60
N LEU A 96 -9.66 -15.69 7.85
CA LEU A 96 -9.55 -14.73 8.97
C LEU A 96 -10.57 -13.59 8.85
N LEU A 97 -10.76 -13.04 7.64
CA LEU A 97 -11.76 -12.02 7.34
C LEU A 97 -13.19 -12.52 7.52
N ALA A 98 -13.49 -13.77 7.17
CA ALA A 98 -14.81 -14.37 7.40
C ALA A 98 -15.07 -14.60 8.90
N LEU A 99 -14.09 -15.08 9.66
CA LEU A 99 -14.18 -15.26 11.12
C LEU A 99 -14.29 -13.92 11.86
N ALA A 100 -13.63 -12.87 11.38
CA ALA A 100 -13.74 -11.52 11.90
C ALA A 100 -15.03 -10.78 11.45
N GLY A 101 -15.84 -11.36 10.56
CA GLY A 101 -17.03 -10.72 9.98
C GLY A 101 -16.74 -9.55 9.02
N LYS A 102 -15.50 -9.44 8.52
CA LYS A 102 -14.98 -8.31 7.72
C LYS A 102 -14.46 -8.78 6.35
N LEU A 103 -15.34 -9.26 5.46
CA LEU A 103 -14.95 -9.83 4.16
C LEU A 103 -14.23 -8.88 3.17
N ASP A 104 -14.08 -7.60 3.49
CA ASP A 104 -13.12 -6.67 2.87
C ASP A 104 -12.27 -6.00 3.99
N HIS A 105 -10.92 -6.15 3.93
CA HIS A 105 -9.83 -5.25 4.42
C HIS A 105 -8.68 -5.87 5.25
N ASP A 106 -7.44 -5.46 4.93
CA ASP A 106 -6.17 -6.09 5.31
C ASP A 106 -5.40 -5.32 6.41
N LEU A 107 -4.77 -6.00 7.39
CA LEU A 107 -4.06 -5.40 8.56
C LEU A 107 -2.91 -6.31 9.12
N ASN A 108 -1.69 -5.76 9.41
CA ASN A 108 -0.46 -6.52 9.81
C ASN A 108 0.43 -5.83 10.88
N ILE A 109 1.18 -6.58 11.73
CA ILE A 109 1.68 -6.13 13.09
C ILE A 109 2.79 -7.06 13.78
N LEU A 110 3.64 -6.86 14.86
CA LEU A 110 3.95 -5.83 15.97
C LEU A 110 5.48 -5.67 16.39
N GLY A 111 5.83 -4.89 17.45
CA GLY A 111 7.06 -4.76 18.30
C GLY A 111 7.60 -3.29 18.55
N LEU A 112 7.11 -2.48 19.52
CA LEU A 112 7.20 -0.98 19.44
C LEU A 112 8.24 -0.21 20.32
N GLU A 113 8.85 -0.78 21.36
CA GLU A 113 9.42 0.02 22.47
C GLU A 113 10.46 1.09 22.09
N SER A 114 11.35 0.83 21.14
CA SER A 114 12.43 1.76 20.76
C SER A 114 11.98 3.05 20.05
N CYS A 115 10.69 3.18 19.74
CA CYS A 115 10.19 4.18 18.79
C CYS A 115 8.95 4.98 19.29
N ALA A 116 8.55 4.85 20.56
CA ALA A 116 7.29 5.39 21.07
C ALA A 116 7.06 6.90 20.81
N ASP A 117 8.08 7.73 21.00
CA ASP A 117 8.03 9.19 20.75
C ASP A 117 8.34 9.59 19.29
N THR A 118 8.69 8.62 18.42
CA THR A 118 9.10 8.90 17.04
C THR A 118 7.88 9.06 16.14
N MET A 119 7.89 10.10 15.28
CA MET A 119 6.83 10.33 14.31
C MET A 119 6.73 9.18 13.30
N VAL A 120 5.54 8.61 13.15
CA VAL A 120 5.24 7.49 12.23
C VAL A 120 5.67 7.80 10.78
N GLY A 121 5.58 9.06 10.35
CA GLY A 121 5.98 9.50 9.01
C GLY A 121 5.03 9.06 7.90
N ASP A 122 5.16 9.74 6.76
CA ASP A 122 4.32 9.58 5.57
C ASP A 122 5.17 9.13 4.35
N GLN A 123 4.72 9.39 3.12
CA GLN A 123 5.49 9.04 1.90
C GLN A 123 6.61 10.04 1.57
N MET A 124 6.54 11.27 2.08
CA MET A 124 7.54 12.33 1.85
C MET A 124 8.40 12.63 3.09
N ARG A 125 7.94 12.23 4.29
CA ARG A 125 8.66 12.37 5.55
C ARG A 125 9.00 11.00 6.12
N ARG A 126 10.29 10.65 6.09
CA ARG A 126 10.84 9.46 6.77
C ARG A 126 10.45 9.51 8.25
N GLY A 127 9.91 8.40 8.73
CA GLY A 127 9.57 8.17 10.13
C GLY A 127 9.96 6.75 10.50
N ILE A 128 9.18 6.12 11.38
CA ILE A 128 9.39 4.75 11.84
C ILE A 128 9.40 3.75 10.66
N SER A 129 10.20 2.68 10.76
CA SER A 129 10.47 1.68 9.72
C SER A 129 9.23 0.90 9.25
N GLY A 130 9.34 0.21 8.11
CA GLY A 130 8.26 -0.64 7.58
C GLY A 130 7.81 -1.72 8.56
N GLY A 131 8.79 -2.28 9.29
CA GLY A 131 8.54 -3.03 10.52
C GLY A 131 7.76 -2.16 11.49
N GLU A 132 8.36 -1.12 12.07
CA GLU A 132 7.74 -0.27 13.11
C GLU A 132 6.31 0.24 12.83
N LYS A 133 5.91 0.44 11.57
CA LYS A 133 4.52 0.78 11.20
C LYS A 133 3.54 -0.38 11.43
N LYS A 134 3.93 -1.61 11.07
CA LYS A 134 3.26 -2.82 11.59
C LYS A 134 3.28 -2.79 13.13
N ARG A 135 4.38 -2.33 13.74
CA ARG A 135 4.56 -2.25 15.20
C ARG A 135 3.65 -1.27 15.95
N VAL A 136 2.92 -0.38 15.27
CA VAL A 136 1.81 0.38 15.86
C VAL A 136 0.48 -0.40 15.89
N THR A 137 0.28 -1.42 15.05
CA THR A 137 -1.09 -1.83 14.65
C THR A 137 -1.82 -2.82 15.56
N ILE A 138 -1.22 -3.83 16.25
CA ILE A 138 -1.85 -4.39 17.48
C ILE A 138 -1.59 -3.50 18.70
N GLY A 139 -0.77 -2.46 18.64
CA GLY A 139 -0.80 -1.43 19.68
C GLY A 139 -2.20 -0.82 19.74
N GLU A 140 -2.73 -0.50 18.55
CA GLU A 140 -4.12 -0.07 18.33
C GLU A 140 -5.17 -1.18 18.60
N MET A 141 -4.84 -2.48 18.53
CA MET A 141 -5.81 -3.59 18.76
C MET A 141 -5.80 -4.20 20.18
N LEU A 142 -4.64 -4.34 20.81
CA LEU A 142 -4.49 -4.85 22.20
C LEU A 142 -4.96 -3.81 23.22
N VAL A 143 -4.91 -2.52 22.88
CA VAL A 143 -5.46 -1.44 23.71
C VAL A 143 -6.99 -1.41 23.52
N GLY A 144 -7.64 -2.46 24.00
CA GLY A 144 -9.09 -2.68 23.94
C GLY A 144 -9.50 -4.00 24.61
N PRO A 145 -10.79 -4.16 24.97
CA PRO A 145 -11.30 -5.35 25.67
C PRO A 145 -11.56 -6.53 24.72
N ALA A 146 -10.59 -6.84 23.85
CA ALA A 146 -10.71 -7.90 22.85
C ALA A 146 -10.16 -9.23 23.38
N ASN A 147 -11.01 -10.23 23.57
CA ASN A 147 -10.60 -11.56 24.06
C ASN A 147 -10.24 -12.54 22.92
N VAL A 148 -10.49 -12.16 21.66
CA VAL A 148 -10.20 -12.94 20.45
C VAL A 148 -9.48 -12.06 19.43
N PHE A 149 -8.34 -12.53 18.91
CA PHE A 149 -7.57 -11.85 17.87
C PHE A 149 -7.40 -12.71 16.63
N PHE A 150 -7.70 -12.14 15.47
CA PHE A 150 -7.38 -12.68 14.16
C PHE A 150 -6.26 -11.82 13.55
N MET A 151 -5.12 -12.42 13.26
CA MET A 151 -3.91 -11.71 12.83
C MET A 151 -3.42 -12.29 11.50
N ASP A 152 -3.27 -11.45 10.46
CA ASP A 152 -2.77 -11.91 9.16
C ASP A 152 -1.34 -11.42 8.87
N GLU A 153 -0.54 -12.33 8.29
CA GLU A 153 0.86 -12.17 7.86
C GLU A 153 1.69 -11.21 8.76
N THR A 154 1.79 -11.55 10.05
CA THR A 154 2.51 -10.72 11.04
C THR A 154 4.01 -10.68 10.77
N SER A 155 4.63 -11.81 10.41
CA SER A 155 6.07 -11.92 10.14
C SER A 155 6.54 -11.26 8.84
N ASN A 156 5.67 -10.95 7.88
CA ASN A 156 6.08 -10.46 6.56
C ASN A 156 6.86 -9.13 6.65
N GLY A 157 8.17 -9.15 6.39
CA GLY A 157 9.06 -7.99 6.51
C GLY A 157 9.66 -7.77 7.91
N LEU A 158 9.66 -8.81 8.76
CA LEU A 158 10.43 -8.89 10.01
C LEU A 158 11.52 -9.97 9.87
N ASP A 159 12.57 -9.88 10.67
CA ASP A 159 13.57 -10.95 10.80
C ASP A 159 13.06 -12.10 11.70
N SER A 160 13.70 -13.27 11.66
CA SER A 160 13.25 -14.42 12.44
C SER A 160 13.40 -14.22 13.95
N SER A 161 14.44 -13.49 14.40
CA SER A 161 14.67 -13.25 15.84
C SER A 161 13.59 -12.34 16.44
N THR A 162 13.24 -11.25 15.74
CA THR A 162 12.11 -10.38 16.07
C THR A 162 10.79 -11.13 15.99
N THR A 163 10.60 -11.97 14.97
CA THR A 163 9.37 -12.79 14.80
C THR A 163 9.19 -13.77 15.97
N TYR A 164 10.25 -14.47 16.37
CA TYR A 164 10.25 -15.35 17.55
C TYR A 164 9.96 -14.57 18.84
N GLN A 165 10.60 -13.41 19.06
CA GLN A 165 10.36 -12.56 20.23
C GLN A 165 8.89 -12.09 20.31
N ILE A 166 8.31 -11.63 19.20
CA ILE A 166 6.90 -11.23 19.13
C ILE A 166 6.00 -12.44 19.41
N THR A 167 6.24 -13.58 18.75
CA THR A 167 5.42 -14.78 18.92
C THR A 167 5.48 -15.31 20.36
N ASN A 168 6.64 -15.24 21.01
CA ASN A 168 6.81 -15.59 22.42
C ASN A 168 6.04 -14.62 23.35
N PHE A 169 6.11 -13.31 23.08
CA PHE A 169 5.32 -12.31 23.82
C PHE A 169 3.81 -12.50 23.62
N LEU A 170 3.35 -12.81 22.41
CA LEU A 170 1.95 -13.15 22.12
C LEU A 170 1.53 -14.42 22.88
N LYS A 171 2.36 -15.47 22.93
CA LYS A 171 2.11 -16.69 23.72
C LYS A 171 1.99 -16.38 25.22
N GLN A 172 2.86 -15.52 25.74
CA GLN A 172 2.81 -15.11 27.14
C GLN A 172 1.52 -14.35 27.45
N MET A 173 1.06 -13.45 26.57
CA MET A 173 -0.24 -12.78 26.74
C MET A 173 -1.44 -13.74 26.63
N VAL A 174 -1.41 -14.70 25.69
CA VAL A 174 -2.46 -15.75 25.58
C VAL A 174 -2.67 -16.46 26.91
N HIS A 175 -1.59 -16.89 27.57
CA HIS A 175 -1.68 -17.59 28.85
C HIS A 175 -1.89 -16.67 30.06
N ALA A 176 -1.43 -15.41 30.03
CA ALA A 176 -1.56 -14.47 31.15
C ALA A 176 -2.91 -13.73 31.22
N MET A 177 -3.60 -13.56 30.08
CA MET A 177 -4.88 -12.85 29.97
C MET A 177 -6.04 -13.74 29.51
N ASP A 178 -5.81 -15.05 29.32
CA ASP A 178 -6.79 -16.03 28.83
C ASP A 178 -7.36 -15.72 27.42
N LEU A 179 -6.52 -15.12 26.57
CA LEU A 179 -6.87 -14.66 25.23
C LEU A 179 -6.85 -15.80 24.22
N THR A 180 -7.63 -15.66 23.15
CA THR A 180 -7.65 -16.60 22.02
C THR A 180 -7.04 -15.93 20.79
N MET A 181 -6.04 -16.54 20.16
CA MET A 181 -5.36 -15.92 19.01
C MET A 181 -5.24 -16.90 17.85
N VAL A 182 -5.62 -16.46 16.65
CA VAL A 182 -5.32 -17.14 15.38
C VAL A 182 -4.38 -16.26 14.57
N ILE A 183 -3.20 -16.78 14.25
CA ILE A 183 -2.14 -16.05 13.55
C ILE A 183 -1.80 -16.78 12.25
N SER A 184 -2.01 -16.10 11.12
CA SER A 184 -1.45 -16.52 9.85
C SER A 184 0.01 -16.08 9.79
N LEU A 185 0.91 -17.05 9.93
CA LEU A 185 2.32 -16.90 9.57
C LEU A 185 2.53 -17.62 8.26
N LEU A 186 3.20 -16.94 7.31
CA LEU A 186 3.48 -17.56 6.03
C LEU A 186 4.55 -18.64 6.20
N GLN A 187 5.62 -18.34 6.94
CA GLN A 187 6.63 -19.32 7.39
C GLN A 187 7.15 -18.94 8.80
N PRO A 188 6.85 -19.75 9.82
CA PRO A 188 7.57 -19.75 11.10
C PRO A 188 8.78 -20.69 11.07
N ASP A 189 9.92 -20.25 11.62
CA ASP A 189 11.08 -21.11 11.89
C ASP A 189 10.74 -22.29 12.83
N PRO A 190 11.59 -23.32 12.97
CA PRO A 190 11.29 -24.50 13.78
C PRO A 190 11.16 -24.23 15.29
N GLU A 191 11.62 -23.08 15.75
CA GLU A 191 11.45 -22.61 17.13
C GLU A 191 10.16 -21.78 17.27
N THR A 192 9.86 -20.93 16.28
CA THR A 192 8.61 -20.16 16.17
C THR A 192 7.39 -21.08 16.03
N TYR A 193 7.49 -22.17 15.25
CA TYR A 193 6.43 -23.18 15.11
C TYR A 193 6.06 -23.84 16.46
N LYS A 194 7.07 -24.12 17.30
CA LYS A 194 6.89 -24.74 18.63
C LYS A 194 6.25 -23.82 19.67
N LEU A 195 6.07 -22.53 19.37
CA LEU A 195 5.31 -21.62 20.22
C LEU A 195 3.79 -21.78 20.05
N PHE A 196 3.30 -22.43 18.98
CA PHE A 196 1.87 -22.61 18.73
C PHE A 196 1.30 -23.88 19.36
N ASP A 197 0.05 -23.79 19.84
CA ASP A 197 -0.63 -24.84 20.58
C ASP A 197 -1.50 -25.75 19.67
N ASP A 198 -2.02 -25.17 18.58
CA ASP A 198 -2.79 -25.83 17.51
C ASP A 198 -2.35 -25.25 16.15
N VAL A 199 -2.50 -26.02 15.07
CA VAL A 199 -2.31 -25.59 13.69
C VAL A 199 -3.52 -25.93 12.82
N ILE A 200 -3.91 -25.00 11.96
CA ILE A 200 -4.91 -25.14 10.89
C ILE A 200 -4.14 -25.07 9.57
N LEU A 201 -4.13 -26.17 8.80
CA LEU A 201 -3.53 -26.23 7.47
C LEU A 201 -4.62 -26.07 6.40
N LEU A 202 -4.57 -24.98 5.65
CA LEU A 202 -5.54 -24.62 4.61
C LEU A 202 -4.89 -24.71 3.22
N SER A 203 -5.50 -25.42 2.27
CA SER A 203 -5.03 -25.48 0.88
C SER A 203 -6.23 -25.59 -0.09
N GLU A 204 -6.14 -24.96 -1.26
CA GLU A 204 -7.24 -24.82 -2.25
C GLU A 204 -8.62 -24.43 -1.67
N GLY A 205 -8.66 -23.71 -0.54
CA GLY A 205 -9.89 -23.32 0.14
C GLY A 205 -10.54 -24.41 1.02
N GLN A 206 -9.85 -25.53 1.25
CA GLN A 206 -10.25 -26.64 2.12
C GLN A 206 -9.29 -26.79 3.30
N ILE A 207 -9.79 -27.26 4.45
CA ILE A 207 -8.95 -27.61 5.60
C ILE A 207 -8.39 -29.02 5.38
N VAL A 208 -7.06 -29.12 5.38
CA VAL A 208 -6.29 -30.36 5.25
C VAL A 208 -6.08 -31.01 6.62
N TYR A 209 -5.82 -30.20 7.65
CA TYR A 209 -5.63 -30.62 9.03
C TYR A 209 -6.02 -29.49 10.00
N GLN A 210 -6.59 -29.82 11.15
CA GLN A 210 -6.88 -28.89 12.24
C GLN A 210 -6.73 -29.59 13.61
N GLY A 211 -5.72 -29.21 14.38
CA GLY A 211 -5.45 -29.82 15.69
C GLY A 211 -4.09 -29.46 16.27
N PRO A 212 -3.62 -30.17 17.31
CA PRO A 212 -2.33 -29.90 17.95
C PRO A 212 -1.16 -29.97 16.96
N CYS A 213 -0.15 -29.13 17.16
CA CYS A 213 1.06 -29.07 16.33
C CYS A 213 1.87 -30.38 16.32
N GLU A 214 1.78 -31.16 17.40
CA GLU A 214 2.50 -32.43 17.60
C GLU A 214 1.98 -33.55 16.70
N ASN A 215 0.66 -33.74 16.63
CA ASN A 215 0.02 -34.79 15.81
C ASN A 215 -0.05 -34.45 14.31
N ALA A 216 0.43 -33.27 13.88
CA ALA A 216 0.42 -32.87 12.48
C ALA A 216 1.32 -33.79 11.61
N LEU A 217 2.49 -34.19 12.14
CA LEU A 217 3.40 -35.11 11.45
C LEU A 217 2.82 -36.55 11.38
N GLU A 218 2.23 -37.03 12.47
CA GLU A 218 1.58 -38.35 12.56
C GLU A 218 0.52 -38.55 11.46
N PHE A 219 -0.31 -37.52 11.22
CA PHE A 219 -1.30 -37.55 10.14
C PHE A 219 -0.66 -37.77 8.76
N PHE A 220 0.43 -37.07 8.43
CA PHE A 220 1.09 -37.22 7.14
C PHE A 220 1.86 -38.53 7.01
N GLU A 221 2.51 -39.02 8.08
CA GLU A 221 3.18 -40.34 8.05
C GLU A 221 2.20 -41.48 7.78
N LEU A 222 1.00 -41.45 8.37
CA LEU A 222 -0.07 -42.41 8.08
C LEU A 222 -0.46 -42.40 6.59
N THR A 223 -0.64 -41.21 5.98
CA THR A 223 -0.92 -41.09 4.54
C THR A 223 0.23 -41.60 3.68
N GLY A 224 1.49 -41.46 4.11
CA GLY A 224 2.68 -42.00 3.45
C GLY A 224 3.81 -41.01 3.17
N PHE A 225 3.71 -39.81 3.74
CA PHE A 225 4.71 -38.76 3.59
C PHE A 225 5.47 -38.55 4.90
N ARG A 226 6.81 -38.54 4.84
CA ARG A 226 7.67 -38.32 6.03
C ARG A 226 8.45 -37.01 5.87
N CYS A 227 8.51 -36.23 6.95
CA CYS A 227 9.37 -35.05 7.01
C CYS A 227 10.85 -35.48 7.17
N PRO A 228 11.78 -35.02 6.31
CA PRO A 228 13.21 -35.29 6.45
C PRO A 228 13.83 -34.62 7.71
N GLU A 229 14.88 -35.21 8.30
CA GLU A 229 15.56 -34.68 9.53
C GLU A 229 16.07 -33.22 9.43
N ARG A 230 16.18 -32.67 8.21
CA ARG A 230 16.70 -31.31 7.95
C ARG A 230 15.70 -30.34 7.33
N LYS A 231 14.45 -30.75 7.05
CA LYS A 231 13.40 -29.84 6.55
C LYS A 231 12.66 -29.22 7.73
N ASP A 232 12.21 -27.98 7.61
CA ASP A 232 11.26 -27.41 8.57
C ASP A 232 9.90 -28.15 8.46
N VAL A 233 9.28 -28.40 9.61
CA VAL A 233 7.92 -28.94 9.70
C VAL A 233 6.93 -27.98 9.02
N ALA A 234 7.11 -26.67 9.18
CA ALA A 234 6.22 -25.69 8.58
C ALA A 234 6.29 -25.65 7.04
N ASP A 235 7.48 -25.84 6.48
CA ASP A 235 7.69 -25.92 5.03
C ASP A 235 7.19 -27.26 4.47
N PHE A 236 7.52 -28.38 5.14
CA PHE A 236 7.01 -29.71 4.81
C PHE A 236 5.48 -29.72 4.73
N LEU A 237 4.79 -29.16 5.73
CA LEU A 237 3.33 -29.08 5.78
C LEU A 237 2.72 -28.27 4.62
N GLN A 238 3.46 -27.35 4.00
CA GLN A 238 3.00 -26.62 2.81
C GLN A 238 3.34 -27.38 1.52
N GLU A 239 4.59 -27.81 1.36
CA GLU A 239 5.09 -28.49 0.16
C GLU A 239 4.41 -29.86 -0.07
N VAL A 240 4.09 -30.62 0.98
CA VAL A 240 3.35 -31.89 0.86
C VAL A 240 1.94 -31.73 0.28
N THR A 241 1.33 -30.53 0.41
CA THR A 241 0.05 -30.22 -0.26
C THR A 241 0.21 -29.80 -1.72
N SER A 242 1.43 -29.68 -2.23
CA SER A 242 1.68 -29.17 -3.58
C SER A 242 2.02 -30.26 -4.58
N ARG A 243 1.31 -30.25 -5.72
CA ARG A 243 1.46 -31.23 -6.81
C ARG A 243 2.87 -31.32 -7.43
N LYS A 244 3.70 -30.28 -7.31
CA LYS A 244 5.10 -30.31 -7.79
C LYS A 244 6.05 -30.96 -6.80
N ASP A 245 5.74 -30.86 -5.51
CA ASP A 245 6.72 -30.94 -4.42
C ASP A 245 6.42 -32.13 -3.49
N GLN A 246 5.18 -32.68 -3.52
CA GLN A 246 4.73 -33.83 -2.74
C GLN A 246 5.52 -35.13 -2.99
N GLU A 247 6.06 -35.34 -4.19
CA GLU A 247 6.76 -36.56 -4.59
C GLU A 247 8.05 -36.80 -3.76
N GLN A 248 8.76 -35.73 -3.40
CA GLN A 248 10.04 -35.80 -2.68
C GLN A 248 9.93 -36.29 -1.22
N TYR A 249 8.70 -36.45 -0.71
CA TYR A 249 8.41 -36.85 0.67
C TYR A 249 7.85 -38.26 0.82
N TRP A 250 7.62 -38.96 -0.29
CA TRP A 250 7.09 -40.32 -0.27
C TRP A 250 8.13 -41.30 0.30
N PHE A 251 7.78 -42.02 1.38
CA PHE A 251 8.71 -42.95 2.04
C PHE A 251 8.34 -44.44 1.88
N LYS A 252 7.19 -44.74 1.27
CA LYS A 252 6.69 -46.11 1.11
C LYS A 252 7.31 -46.76 -0.12
N ASP A 253 8.57 -47.20 -0.01
CA ASP A 253 9.33 -47.84 -1.11
C ASP A 253 8.60 -49.02 -1.76
N ASP A 254 7.79 -49.76 -0.99
CA ASP A 254 6.93 -50.87 -1.45
C ASP A 254 5.79 -50.44 -2.40
N GLN A 255 5.55 -49.13 -2.58
CA GLN A 255 4.42 -48.58 -3.33
C GLN A 255 4.88 -47.46 -4.27
N ALA A 256 4.53 -47.55 -5.55
CA ALA A 256 4.77 -46.48 -6.51
C ALA A 256 4.01 -45.20 -6.08
N TYR A 257 4.71 -44.05 -6.08
CA TYR A 257 4.13 -42.76 -5.73
C TYR A 257 2.89 -42.45 -6.59
N ARG A 258 1.84 -41.97 -5.93
CA ARG A 258 0.64 -41.41 -6.55
C ARG A 258 0.33 -40.08 -5.87
N TYR A 259 0.10 -39.04 -6.67
CA TYR A 259 -0.38 -37.76 -6.17
C TYR A 259 -1.72 -37.91 -5.43
N ILE A 260 -1.74 -37.52 -4.16
CA ILE A 260 -2.93 -37.45 -3.31
C ILE A 260 -3.48 -36.03 -3.36
N SER A 261 -4.78 -35.92 -3.68
CA SER A 261 -5.45 -34.62 -3.84
C SER A 261 -5.83 -33.98 -2.49
N ILE A 262 -5.94 -32.66 -2.45
CA ILE A 262 -6.31 -31.90 -1.24
C ILE A 262 -7.69 -32.34 -0.69
N SER A 263 -8.64 -32.68 -1.57
CA SER A 263 -9.93 -33.25 -1.18
C SER A 263 -9.84 -34.67 -0.60
N GLU A 264 -8.86 -35.46 -1.06
CA GLU A 264 -8.58 -36.82 -0.54
C GLU A 264 -7.89 -36.75 0.83
N PHE A 265 -6.98 -35.79 1.04
CA PHE A 265 -6.46 -35.46 2.37
C PHE A 265 -7.57 -34.97 3.31
N SER A 266 -8.40 -34.01 2.89
CA SER A 266 -9.47 -33.44 3.73
C SER A 266 -10.51 -34.51 4.13
N HIS A 267 -10.84 -35.43 3.22
CA HIS A 267 -11.66 -36.61 3.54
C HIS A 267 -10.95 -37.57 4.51
N THR A 268 -9.65 -37.81 4.32
CA THR A 268 -8.86 -38.68 5.21
C THR A 268 -8.74 -38.08 6.62
N PHE A 269 -8.60 -36.77 6.74
CA PHE A 269 -8.57 -36.06 8.02
C PHE A 269 -9.85 -36.27 8.84
N LYS A 270 -11.04 -36.31 8.22
CA LYS A 270 -12.29 -36.67 8.94
C LYS A 270 -12.24 -38.07 9.56
N SER A 271 -11.60 -39.03 8.89
CA SER A 271 -11.43 -40.40 9.41
C SER A 271 -10.34 -40.52 10.48
N PHE A 272 -9.37 -39.61 10.51
CA PHE A 272 -8.31 -39.53 11.52
C PHE A 272 -8.88 -39.16 12.90
N HIS A 273 -8.26 -39.63 13.99
CA HIS A 273 -8.86 -39.54 15.33
C HIS A 273 -9.09 -38.10 15.82
N ILE A 274 -8.27 -37.14 15.40
CA ILE A 274 -8.46 -35.72 15.68
C ILE A 274 -9.65 -35.14 14.89
N GLY A 275 -9.81 -35.49 13.61
CA GLY A 275 -10.98 -35.07 12.82
C GLY A 275 -12.28 -35.67 13.33
N GLN A 276 -12.30 -36.96 13.67
CA GLN A 276 -13.45 -37.60 14.32
C GLN A 276 -13.81 -36.96 15.66
N LYS A 277 -12.82 -36.47 16.41
CA LYS A 277 -13.07 -35.74 17.66
C LYS A 277 -13.63 -34.35 17.39
N LEU A 278 -13.04 -33.62 16.43
CA LEU A 278 -13.51 -32.30 16.02
C LEU A 278 -14.95 -32.33 15.51
N GLU A 279 -15.32 -33.31 14.69
CA GLU A 279 -16.69 -33.48 14.16
C GLU A 279 -17.70 -33.78 15.29
N LYS A 280 -17.31 -34.54 16.32
CA LYS A 280 -18.11 -34.75 17.54
C LYS A 280 -18.22 -33.47 18.38
N ASP A 281 -17.11 -32.78 18.60
CA ASP A 281 -17.05 -31.54 19.41
C ASP A 281 -17.87 -30.40 18.77
N ILE A 282 -17.95 -30.36 17.43
CA ILE A 282 -18.83 -29.45 16.65
C ILE A 282 -20.30 -29.78 16.92
N HIS A 283 -20.70 -31.05 16.75
CA HIS A 283 -22.10 -31.48 16.89
C HIS A 283 -22.66 -31.42 18.33
N ILE A 284 -21.82 -31.26 19.36
CA ILE A 284 -22.29 -31.03 20.74
C ILE A 284 -22.76 -29.57 20.87
N PRO A 285 -24.06 -29.30 21.12
CA PRO A 285 -24.57 -27.93 21.23
C PRO A 285 -24.00 -27.23 22.47
N TYR A 286 -23.55 -25.99 22.30
CA TYR A 286 -22.87 -25.24 23.37
C TYR A 286 -23.83 -24.88 24.52
N ASP A 287 -23.38 -25.14 25.75
CA ASP A 287 -24.17 -24.97 26.97
C ASP A 287 -24.23 -23.49 27.41
N LYS A 288 -25.32 -22.82 27.01
CA LYS A 288 -25.60 -21.41 27.32
C LYS A 288 -25.76 -21.10 28.82
N SER A 289 -25.81 -22.10 29.71
CA SER A 289 -25.86 -21.87 31.16
C SER A 289 -24.50 -21.56 31.78
N LYS A 290 -23.40 -21.86 31.08
CA LYS A 290 -22.01 -21.72 31.57
C LYS A 290 -21.32 -20.41 31.17
N THR A 291 -21.98 -19.57 30.37
CA THR A 291 -21.40 -18.32 29.86
C THR A 291 -21.71 -17.14 30.79
N LEU A 292 -20.68 -16.40 31.22
CA LEU A 292 -20.85 -15.04 31.74
C LEU A 292 -21.62 -14.19 30.70
N PRO A 293 -22.64 -13.40 31.11
CA PRO A 293 -23.50 -12.65 30.19
C PRO A 293 -22.80 -11.51 29.44
N ASP A 294 -21.54 -11.23 29.82
CA ASP A 294 -20.65 -10.21 29.25
C ASP A 294 -19.69 -10.77 28.18
N ALA A 295 -19.71 -12.09 27.93
CA ALA A 295 -18.93 -12.72 26.86
C ALA A 295 -19.31 -12.26 25.44
N LEU A 296 -20.46 -11.57 25.30
CA LEU A 296 -20.89 -10.88 24.08
C LEU A 296 -21.25 -9.43 24.44
N VAL A 297 -20.37 -8.49 24.09
CA VAL A 297 -20.59 -7.06 24.31
C VAL A 297 -21.80 -6.59 23.49
N LYS A 298 -22.83 -6.07 24.18
CA LYS A 298 -24.11 -5.66 23.58
C LYS A 298 -24.11 -4.23 23.04
N GLU A 299 -23.14 -3.41 23.48
CA GLU A 299 -23.01 -2.02 23.05
C GLU A 299 -22.06 -1.88 21.85
N LYS A 300 -22.43 -1.05 20.88
CA LYS A 300 -21.67 -0.88 19.62
C LYS A 300 -20.36 -0.11 19.77
N TYR A 301 -20.20 0.65 20.85
CA TYR A 301 -19.04 1.50 21.14
C TYR A 301 -18.71 1.42 22.63
N ALA A 302 -17.43 1.24 22.99
CA ALA A 302 -17.01 0.99 24.37
C ALA A 302 -16.89 2.24 25.27
N THR A 303 -17.24 3.43 24.77
CA THR A 303 -17.15 4.70 25.52
C THR A 303 -18.32 5.62 25.24
N SER A 304 -18.65 6.50 26.19
CA SER A 304 -19.77 7.44 26.02
C SER A 304 -19.49 8.43 24.87
N SER A 305 -20.54 8.79 24.15
CA SER A 305 -20.47 9.70 22.99
C SER A 305 -19.75 11.02 23.27
N LEU A 306 -19.81 11.54 24.50
CA LEU A 306 -19.13 12.78 24.90
C LEU A 306 -17.62 12.59 25.07
N GLN A 307 -17.19 11.50 25.71
CA GLN A 307 -15.76 11.16 25.85
C GLN A 307 -15.15 10.87 24.48
N LEU A 308 -15.87 10.14 23.64
CA LEU A 308 -15.49 9.80 22.28
C LEU A 308 -15.34 11.06 21.39
N LEU A 309 -16.27 12.02 21.49
CA LEU A 309 -16.15 13.32 20.82
C LEU A 309 -14.94 14.11 21.31
N LYS A 310 -14.70 14.14 22.63
CA LYS A 310 -13.54 14.81 23.24
C LYS A 310 -12.23 14.23 22.71
N ALA A 311 -12.06 12.90 22.70
CA ALA A 311 -10.88 12.24 22.19
C ALA A 311 -10.65 12.52 20.69
N CYS A 312 -11.71 12.50 19.88
CA CYS A 312 -11.63 12.87 18.47
C CYS A 312 -11.23 14.35 18.27
N PHE A 313 -11.66 15.25 19.15
CA PHE A 313 -11.32 16.67 19.13
C PHE A 313 -9.87 16.95 19.52
N GLU A 314 -9.39 16.35 20.61
CA GLU A 314 -7.99 16.46 21.05
C GLU A 314 -7.03 15.91 19.98
N ARG A 315 -7.39 14.79 19.33
CA ARG A 315 -6.66 14.22 18.18
C ARG A 315 -6.58 15.20 17.00
N GLU A 316 -7.70 15.78 16.56
CA GLU A 316 -7.70 16.72 15.43
C GLU A 316 -6.99 18.05 15.76
N TRP A 317 -7.09 18.54 17.00
CA TRP A 317 -6.33 19.70 17.47
C TRP A 317 -4.82 19.45 17.42
N LEU A 318 -4.37 18.29 17.93
CA LEU A 318 -2.96 17.87 17.88
C LEU A 318 -2.45 17.71 16.44
N LEU A 319 -3.25 17.11 15.56
CA LEU A 319 -2.92 16.99 14.13
C LEU A 319 -2.85 18.36 13.44
N SER A 320 -3.75 19.28 13.78
CA SER A 320 -3.72 20.65 13.25
C SER A 320 -2.50 21.43 13.72
N LYS A 321 -2.08 21.25 14.98
CA LYS A 321 -0.83 21.84 15.53
C LYS A 321 0.43 21.27 14.86
N ARG A 322 0.48 19.94 14.64
CA ARG A 322 1.62 19.28 13.95
C ARG A 322 1.72 19.65 12.46
N ASN A 323 0.59 19.99 11.81
CA ASN A 323 0.54 20.43 10.41
C ASN A 323 0.44 21.96 10.25
N SER A 324 0.87 22.74 11.25
CA SER A 324 0.81 24.21 11.27
C SER A 324 1.37 24.89 10.01
N LEU A 325 2.50 24.40 9.48
CA LEU A 325 3.16 24.90 8.27
C LEU A 325 2.22 25.04 7.06
N LEU A 326 1.27 24.12 6.90
CA LEU A 326 0.32 24.14 5.78
C LEU A 326 -0.69 25.29 5.91
N TYR A 327 -1.14 25.57 7.13
CA TYR A 327 -2.02 26.70 7.42
C TYR A 327 -1.28 28.04 7.35
N ILE A 328 -0.01 28.08 7.78
CA ILE A 328 0.87 29.26 7.62
C ILE A 328 1.04 29.59 6.13
N PHE A 329 1.32 28.59 5.29
CA PHE A 329 1.45 28.79 3.84
C PHE A 329 0.13 29.26 3.19
N LYS A 330 -1.02 28.65 3.54
CA LYS A 330 -2.34 29.12 3.08
C LYS A 330 -2.61 30.58 3.49
N THR A 331 -2.30 30.93 4.75
CA THR A 331 -2.47 32.30 5.25
C THR A 331 -1.61 33.29 4.46
N PHE A 332 -0.36 32.93 4.15
CA PHE A 332 0.55 33.74 3.33
C PHE A 332 0.08 33.84 1.86
N GLN A 333 -0.44 32.75 1.28
CA GLN A 333 -1.04 32.77 -0.06
C GLN A 333 -2.24 33.72 -0.11
N LEU A 334 -3.11 33.69 0.91
CA LEU A 334 -4.30 34.54 0.97
C LEU A 334 -3.94 36.02 1.22
N THR A 335 -2.97 36.32 2.09
CA THR A 335 -2.48 37.71 2.24
C THR A 335 -1.90 38.20 0.93
N PHE A 336 -1.03 37.43 0.26
CA PHE A 336 -0.48 37.80 -1.06
C PHE A 336 -1.57 38.09 -2.10
N MET A 337 -2.58 37.21 -2.22
CA MET A 337 -3.71 37.44 -3.13
C MET A 337 -4.53 38.69 -2.78
N SER A 338 -4.66 39.03 -1.48
CA SER A 338 -5.33 40.26 -1.04
C SER A 338 -4.52 41.53 -1.34
N LEU A 339 -3.18 41.46 -1.27
CA LEU A 339 -2.27 42.53 -1.67
C LEU A 339 -2.37 42.79 -3.19
N VAL A 340 -2.45 41.74 -4.00
CA VAL A 340 -2.73 41.86 -5.44
C VAL A 340 -4.12 42.46 -5.69
N GLY A 341 -5.14 42.03 -4.95
CA GLY A 341 -6.51 42.56 -5.07
C GLY A 341 -6.62 44.05 -4.76
N MET A 342 -6.03 44.52 -3.64
CA MET A 342 -6.04 45.95 -3.30
C MET A 342 -5.21 46.80 -4.27
N ALA A 343 -4.15 46.25 -4.87
CA ALA A 343 -3.34 46.95 -5.86
C ALA A 343 -4.06 47.09 -7.21
N MET A 344 -4.78 46.04 -7.63
CA MET A 344 -5.58 46.03 -8.87
C MET A 344 -6.79 46.98 -8.81
N PHE A 345 -7.49 47.01 -7.67
CA PHE A 345 -8.70 47.81 -7.48
C PHE A 345 -8.46 49.03 -6.57
N PHE A 346 -7.28 49.63 -6.62
CA PHE A 346 -6.87 50.67 -5.67
C PHE A 346 -7.76 51.93 -5.76
N ARG A 347 -8.17 52.46 -4.61
CA ARG A 347 -9.21 53.51 -4.45
C ARG A 347 -9.08 54.74 -5.35
N THR A 348 -7.88 55.11 -5.80
CA THR A 348 -7.68 56.28 -6.68
C THR A 348 -8.29 56.11 -8.07
N THR A 349 -8.49 54.89 -8.56
CA THR A 349 -9.13 54.60 -9.86
C THR A 349 -10.64 54.31 -9.75
N MET A 350 -11.16 54.22 -8.52
CA MET A 350 -12.48 53.71 -8.18
C MET A 350 -13.47 54.84 -7.85
N HIS A 351 -13.85 55.64 -8.85
CA HIS A 351 -14.78 56.76 -8.67
C HIS A 351 -16.24 56.32 -8.54
N VAL A 352 -16.93 56.72 -7.48
CA VAL A 352 -18.33 56.35 -7.21
C VAL A 352 -19.34 57.33 -7.84
N GLY A 353 -20.50 56.81 -8.25
CA GLY A 353 -21.63 57.61 -8.73
C GLY A 353 -21.78 57.72 -10.25
N SER A 354 -21.24 56.77 -11.02
CA SER A 354 -21.59 56.50 -12.43
C SER A 354 -21.74 54.99 -12.67
N LEU A 355 -22.56 54.61 -13.65
CA LEU A 355 -22.91 53.21 -13.90
C LEU A 355 -21.70 52.37 -14.38
N GLU A 356 -20.84 52.94 -15.23
CA GLU A 356 -19.59 52.30 -15.69
C GLU A 356 -18.65 51.95 -14.52
N ASN A 357 -18.43 52.89 -13.59
CA ASN A 357 -17.56 52.63 -12.45
C ASN A 357 -18.20 51.67 -11.42
N GLY A 358 -19.53 51.61 -11.34
CA GLY A 358 -20.24 50.58 -10.57
C GLY A 358 -19.84 49.16 -11.00
N ILE A 359 -19.64 48.92 -12.30
CA ILE A 359 -19.17 47.63 -12.81
C ILE A 359 -17.77 47.28 -12.28
N LYS A 360 -16.90 48.27 -12.01
CA LYS A 360 -15.57 48.07 -11.41
C LYS A 360 -15.68 47.60 -9.95
N PHE A 361 -16.54 48.23 -9.15
CA PHE A 361 -16.83 47.78 -7.76
C PHE A 361 -17.45 46.37 -7.73
N PHE A 362 -18.39 46.09 -8.64
CA PHE A 362 -18.99 44.76 -8.81
C PHE A 362 -17.95 43.69 -9.17
N GLY A 363 -17.00 44.01 -10.07
CA GLY A 363 -15.86 43.16 -10.41
C GLY A 363 -14.93 42.89 -9.22
N ALA A 364 -14.64 43.92 -8.40
CA ALA A 364 -13.81 43.77 -7.19
C ALA A 364 -14.45 42.84 -6.14
N LEU A 365 -15.76 42.99 -5.90
CA LEU A 365 -16.51 42.11 -4.99
C LEU A 365 -16.53 40.66 -5.48
N PHE A 366 -16.78 40.45 -6.78
CA PHE A 366 -16.77 39.12 -7.39
C PHE A 366 -15.38 38.47 -7.40
N PHE A 367 -14.31 39.24 -7.64
CA PHE A 367 -12.92 38.76 -7.59
C PHE A 367 -12.56 38.25 -6.19
N GLY A 368 -12.90 38.99 -5.13
CA GLY A 368 -12.74 38.52 -3.76
C GLY A 368 -13.58 37.28 -3.46
N LEU A 369 -14.82 37.23 -3.97
CA LEU A 369 -15.73 36.09 -3.79
C LEU A 369 -15.17 34.81 -4.42
N LEU A 370 -14.56 34.91 -5.61
CA LEU A 370 -13.85 33.82 -6.26
C LEU A 370 -12.64 33.33 -5.44
N ILE A 371 -11.79 34.24 -4.95
CA ILE A 371 -10.57 33.87 -4.20
C ILE A 371 -10.93 33.15 -2.89
N VAL A 372 -11.88 33.70 -2.13
CA VAL A 372 -12.32 33.10 -0.86
C VAL A 372 -13.00 31.76 -1.10
N MET A 373 -13.80 31.60 -2.16
CA MET A 373 -14.37 30.29 -2.52
C MET A 373 -13.28 29.28 -2.95
N PHE A 374 -12.30 29.71 -3.75
CA PHE A 374 -11.23 28.83 -4.26
C PHE A 374 -10.29 28.35 -3.14
N ASN A 375 -9.99 29.18 -2.13
CA ASN A 375 -9.22 28.77 -0.95
C ASN A 375 -9.85 27.57 -0.23
N GLY A 376 -11.18 27.50 -0.18
CA GLY A 376 -11.92 26.36 0.37
C GLY A 376 -11.68 25.04 -0.35
N MET A 377 -11.28 25.06 -1.64
CA MET A 377 -10.97 23.85 -2.41
C MET A 377 -9.79 23.06 -1.81
N ALA A 378 -8.87 23.74 -1.11
CA ALA A 378 -7.74 23.09 -0.45
C ALA A 378 -8.11 22.32 0.84
N GLU A 379 -9.40 22.14 1.16
CA GLU A 379 -9.91 21.19 2.16
C GLU A 379 -10.23 19.82 1.52
N LEU A 380 -10.54 19.76 0.21
CA LEU A 380 -10.85 18.52 -0.51
C LEU A 380 -9.66 17.55 -0.46
N SER A 381 -8.46 18.02 -0.84
CA SER A 381 -7.21 17.25 -0.78
C SER A 381 -6.92 16.74 0.64
N LEU A 382 -7.00 17.63 1.65
CA LEU A 382 -6.81 17.29 3.06
C LEU A 382 -7.81 16.24 3.58
N THR A 383 -9.03 16.24 3.04
CA THR A 383 -10.07 15.27 3.43
C THR A 383 -9.80 13.90 2.81
N VAL A 384 -9.50 13.82 1.51
CA VAL A 384 -9.27 12.55 0.79
C VAL A 384 -8.17 11.72 1.44
N VAL A 385 -7.02 12.33 1.74
CA VAL A 385 -5.87 11.66 2.38
C VAL A 385 -6.21 11.03 3.74
N ARG A 386 -7.25 11.53 4.42
CA ARG A 386 -7.71 11.01 5.73
C ARG A 386 -8.74 9.88 5.61
N LEU A 387 -9.44 9.75 4.48
CA LEU A 387 -10.54 8.79 4.32
C LEU A 387 -10.14 7.32 4.55
N PRO A 388 -8.99 6.80 4.08
CA PRO A 388 -8.61 5.41 4.33
C PRO A 388 -8.46 5.07 5.82
N ILE A 389 -7.88 6.00 6.60
CA ILE A 389 -7.72 5.86 8.06
C ILE A 389 -9.09 5.93 8.75
N PHE A 390 -9.95 6.84 8.31
CA PHE A 390 -11.33 6.93 8.80
C PHE A 390 -12.10 5.62 8.59
N PHE A 391 -12.07 5.05 7.37
CA PHE A 391 -12.79 3.81 7.09
C PHE A 391 -12.24 2.64 7.92
N LYS A 392 -10.91 2.44 8.00
CA LYS A 392 -10.27 1.43 8.89
C LYS A 392 -10.83 1.49 10.33
N GLN A 393 -10.91 2.71 10.89
CA GLN A 393 -11.31 2.92 12.29
C GLN A 393 -12.84 2.83 12.47
N ARG A 394 -13.64 3.29 11.50
CA ARG A 394 -15.10 3.12 11.46
C ARG A 394 -15.50 1.65 11.39
N ASP A 395 -14.86 0.89 10.50
CA ASP A 395 -15.15 -0.52 10.22
C ASP A 395 -14.56 -1.45 11.29
N SER A 396 -13.73 -0.90 12.18
CA SER A 396 -13.31 -1.53 13.43
C SER A 396 -14.08 -1.02 14.65
N LEU A 397 -15.16 -0.27 14.44
CA LEU A 397 -16.07 0.24 15.48
C LEU A 397 -15.43 1.15 16.54
N LEU A 398 -14.31 1.82 16.25
CA LEU A 398 -13.71 2.78 17.19
C LEU A 398 -14.63 4.00 17.40
N TYR A 399 -15.20 4.54 16.32
CA TYR A 399 -16.10 5.70 16.39
C TYR A 399 -17.06 5.83 15.18
N PRO A 400 -18.22 6.49 15.35
CA PRO A 400 -19.15 6.84 14.27
C PRO A 400 -18.70 8.07 13.45
N ALA A 401 -19.23 8.20 12.23
CA ALA A 401 -18.88 9.27 11.29
C ALA A 401 -19.03 10.70 11.83
N TRP A 402 -20.05 10.97 12.66
CA TRP A 402 -20.27 12.30 13.23
C TRP A 402 -19.14 12.74 14.18
N ALA A 403 -18.50 11.80 14.87
CA ALA A 403 -17.41 12.11 15.80
C ALA A 403 -16.10 12.48 15.10
N PHE A 404 -15.92 12.01 13.86
CA PHE A 404 -14.86 12.47 12.96
C PHE A 404 -15.18 13.84 12.34
N ALA A 405 -16.42 14.03 11.89
CA ALA A 405 -16.83 15.22 11.16
C ALA A 405 -16.95 16.48 12.03
N LEU A 406 -17.55 16.39 13.21
CA LEU A 406 -17.84 17.57 14.05
C LEU A 406 -16.56 18.30 14.51
N PRO A 407 -15.50 17.65 15.00
CA PRO A 407 -14.24 18.33 15.33
C PRO A 407 -13.62 19.05 14.14
N ILE A 408 -13.63 18.43 12.95
CA ILE A 408 -13.09 19.04 11.72
C ILE A 408 -13.88 20.31 11.37
N TRP A 409 -15.21 20.28 11.45
CA TRP A 409 -16.02 21.47 11.19
C TRP A 409 -15.78 22.57 12.24
N LEU A 410 -15.83 22.24 13.54
CA LEU A 410 -15.65 23.20 14.63
C LEU A 410 -14.27 23.88 14.59
N LEU A 411 -13.19 23.12 14.37
CA LEU A 411 -11.82 23.65 14.27
C LEU A 411 -11.59 24.51 13.00
N ARG A 412 -12.49 24.45 12.02
CA ARG A 412 -12.44 25.30 10.81
C ARG A 412 -13.15 26.63 10.98
N ILE A 413 -14.00 26.81 11.99
CA ILE A 413 -14.70 28.09 12.23
C ILE A 413 -13.70 29.22 12.57
N PRO A 414 -12.77 29.08 13.54
CA PRO A 414 -11.79 30.13 13.86
C PRO A 414 -10.84 30.45 12.70
N LEU A 415 -10.35 29.43 11.99
CA LEU A 415 -9.48 29.59 10.81
C LEU A 415 -10.21 30.36 9.71
N SER A 416 -11.48 30.04 9.46
CA SER A 416 -12.29 30.73 8.46
C SER A 416 -12.60 32.17 8.82
N LEU A 417 -12.78 32.50 10.11
CA LEU A 417 -12.93 33.89 10.58
C LEU A 417 -11.64 34.69 10.39
N MET A 418 -10.49 34.06 10.65
CA MET A 418 -9.17 34.66 10.40
C MET A 418 -8.95 34.93 8.91
N GLU A 419 -9.22 33.94 8.05
CA GLU A 419 -9.01 34.04 6.60
C GLU A 419 -9.96 35.06 5.94
N SER A 420 -11.25 35.07 6.28
CA SER A 420 -12.18 36.12 5.80
C SER A 420 -11.84 37.51 6.39
N GLY A 421 -11.33 37.55 7.62
CA GLY A 421 -10.90 38.77 8.30
C GLY A 421 -9.70 39.41 7.61
N ILE A 422 -8.66 38.62 7.33
CA ILE A 422 -7.48 39.05 6.57
C ILE A 422 -7.89 39.66 5.22
N TRP A 423 -8.73 38.96 4.46
CA TRP A 423 -9.19 39.45 3.15
C TRP A 423 -9.90 40.81 3.27
N VAL A 424 -10.91 40.92 4.16
CA VAL A 424 -11.73 42.13 4.25
C VAL A 424 -10.98 43.29 4.90
N VAL A 425 -10.18 43.08 5.96
CA VAL A 425 -9.38 44.15 6.60
C VAL A 425 -8.38 44.77 5.61
N LEU A 426 -7.72 43.96 4.77
CA LEU A 426 -6.74 44.45 3.81
C LEU A 426 -7.36 45.10 2.56
N THR A 427 -8.54 44.64 2.11
CA THR A 427 -9.17 45.12 0.86
C THR A 427 -10.22 46.21 1.04
N TYR A 428 -10.89 46.32 2.20
CA TYR A 428 -12.13 47.11 2.29
C TYR A 428 -11.93 48.61 2.07
N TYR A 429 -11.09 49.23 2.90
CA TYR A 429 -10.83 50.67 2.86
C TYR A 429 -9.81 51.07 1.78
N THR A 430 -9.01 50.11 1.29
CA THR A 430 -7.99 50.30 0.24
C THR A 430 -8.57 50.28 -1.17
N ILE A 431 -9.65 49.52 -1.40
CA ILE A 431 -10.48 49.58 -2.62
C ILE A 431 -11.49 50.74 -2.53
N GLY A 432 -12.01 51.03 -1.33
CA GLY A 432 -12.89 52.18 -1.10
C GLY A 432 -14.39 51.87 -1.19
N PHE A 433 -14.80 50.69 -0.72
CA PHE A 433 -16.21 50.36 -0.46
C PHE A 433 -16.84 51.30 0.59
N ALA A 434 -18.13 51.13 0.86
CA ALA A 434 -18.90 51.98 1.76
C ALA A 434 -18.22 52.21 3.14
N PRO A 435 -17.89 53.44 3.53
CA PRO A 435 -17.06 53.70 4.73
C PRO A 435 -17.79 53.49 6.07
N ASP A 436 -18.96 52.84 6.06
CA ASP A 436 -19.76 52.58 7.26
C ASP A 436 -19.39 51.26 7.94
N ALA A 437 -19.34 51.28 9.27
CA ALA A 437 -18.97 50.13 10.08
C ALA A 437 -19.99 48.98 10.04
N THR A 438 -21.28 49.27 9.81
CA THR A 438 -22.29 48.20 9.71
C THR A 438 -22.11 47.41 8.42
N ARG A 439 -21.80 48.09 7.31
CA ARG A 439 -21.49 47.49 6.01
C ARG A 439 -20.17 46.70 6.04
N PHE A 440 -19.13 47.22 6.70
CA PHE A 440 -17.91 46.44 6.95
C PHE A 440 -18.20 45.09 7.63
N GLY A 441 -19.05 45.10 8.68
CA GLY A 441 -19.49 43.88 9.37
C GLY A 441 -20.31 42.94 8.48
N ARG A 442 -21.23 43.48 7.68
CA ARG A 442 -22.06 42.72 6.72
C ARG A 442 -21.21 42.05 5.63
N GLN A 443 -20.26 42.78 5.03
CA GLN A 443 -19.30 42.23 4.07
C GLN A 443 -18.43 41.14 4.70
N PHE A 444 -17.88 41.37 5.90
CA PHE A 444 -17.11 40.34 6.64
C PHE A 444 -17.91 39.07 6.91
N LEU A 445 -19.15 39.20 7.42
CA LEU A 445 -20.03 38.05 7.68
C LEU A 445 -20.39 37.28 6.40
N THR A 446 -20.56 37.99 5.27
CA THR A 446 -20.81 37.36 3.97
C THR A 446 -19.61 36.57 3.47
N PHE A 447 -18.40 37.13 3.59
CA PHE A 447 -17.14 36.43 3.26
C PHE A 447 -16.85 35.25 4.18
N PHE A 448 -17.20 35.33 5.46
CA PHE A 448 -17.15 34.18 6.38
C PHE A 448 -18.14 33.08 5.98
N ALA A 449 -19.40 33.43 5.67
CA ALA A 449 -20.45 32.48 5.35
C ALA A 449 -20.21 31.72 4.03
N ILE A 450 -19.76 32.40 2.97
CA ILE A 450 -19.37 31.72 1.71
C ILE A 450 -18.16 30.80 1.92
N HIS A 451 -17.20 31.17 2.78
CA HIS A 451 -16.04 30.32 3.04
C HIS A 451 -16.41 29.07 3.85
N GLN A 452 -17.26 29.20 4.87
CA GLN A 452 -17.82 28.05 5.60
C GLN A 452 -18.57 27.09 4.65
N MET A 453 -19.41 27.64 3.77
CA MET A 453 -20.09 26.87 2.73
C MET A 453 -19.08 26.14 1.83
N ALA A 454 -18.07 26.84 1.30
CA ALA A 454 -17.07 26.26 0.41
C ALA A 454 -16.31 25.10 1.08
N LEU A 455 -15.82 25.29 2.31
CA LEU A 455 -15.16 24.25 3.10
C LEU A 455 -16.04 23.01 3.30
N SER A 456 -17.34 23.19 3.58
CA SER A 456 -18.29 22.09 3.75
C SER A 456 -18.61 21.35 2.44
N LEU A 457 -18.76 22.09 1.32
CA LEU A 457 -19.01 21.54 -0.01
C LEU A 457 -17.82 20.70 -0.50
N PHE A 458 -16.59 21.23 -0.40
CA PHE A 458 -15.38 20.53 -0.85
C PHE A 458 -15.07 19.30 0.02
N ARG A 459 -15.45 19.33 1.30
CA ARG A 459 -15.39 18.16 2.20
C ARG A 459 -16.43 17.08 1.83
N LEU A 460 -17.65 17.48 1.47
CA LEU A 460 -18.68 16.57 0.93
C LEU A 460 -18.23 15.92 -0.39
N LEU A 461 -17.70 16.70 -1.34
CA LEU A 461 -17.19 16.20 -2.62
C LEU A 461 -16.08 15.16 -2.41
N ALA A 462 -15.15 15.39 -1.48
CA ALA A 462 -14.12 14.42 -1.11
C ALA A 462 -14.71 13.10 -0.59
N ALA A 463 -15.73 13.13 0.28
CA ALA A 463 -16.38 11.93 0.82
C ALA A 463 -17.15 11.12 -0.24
N VAL A 464 -17.72 11.77 -1.26
CA VAL A 464 -18.36 11.08 -2.38
C VAL A 464 -17.32 10.46 -3.31
N ALA A 465 -16.30 11.24 -3.68
CA ALA A 465 -15.28 10.87 -4.65
C ALA A 465 -14.29 9.79 -4.14
N ARG A 466 -13.99 9.78 -2.83
CA ARG A 466 -13.16 8.80 -2.09
C ARG A 466 -11.71 8.59 -2.58
N THR A 467 -11.34 9.16 -3.72
CA THR A 467 -10.05 9.01 -4.39
C THR A 467 -9.58 10.36 -4.92
N GLU A 468 -8.27 10.59 -4.97
CA GLU A 468 -7.71 11.88 -5.35
C GLU A 468 -8.08 12.28 -6.79
N VAL A 469 -7.94 11.35 -7.75
CA VAL A 469 -8.21 11.58 -9.18
C VAL A 469 -9.66 12.02 -9.44
N LEU A 470 -10.64 11.37 -8.79
CA LEU A 470 -12.04 11.76 -8.93
C LEU A 470 -12.36 13.07 -8.17
N SER A 471 -11.65 13.33 -7.08
CA SER A 471 -11.85 14.57 -6.31
C SER A 471 -11.30 15.80 -7.04
N TYR A 472 -10.10 15.70 -7.64
CA TYR A 472 -9.48 16.79 -8.42
C TYR A 472 -10.16 17.05 -9.77
N THR A 473 -10.95 16.11 -10.30
CA THR A 473 -11.81 16.37 -11.48
C THR A 473 -13.15 16.97 -11.09
N LEU A 474 -13.83 16.45 -10.06
CA LEU A 474 -15.13 16.98 -9.61
C LEU A 474 -15.03 18.37 -8.97
N GLY A 475 -14.01 18.66 -8.17
CA GLY A 475 -13.86 19.94 -7.47
C GLY A 475 -13.90 21.19 -8.38
N PRO A 476 -13.02 21.30 -9.38
CA PRO A 476 -13.04 22.39 -10.36
C PRO A 476 -14.30 22.40 -11.23
N PHE A 477 -14.84 21.23 -11.58
CA PHE A 477 -16.07 21.12 -12.37
C PHE A 477 -17.27 21.69 -11.61
N THR A 478 -17.47 21.31 -10.34
CA THR A 478 -18.51 21.89 -9.48
C THR A 478 -18.30 23.40 -9.27
N MET A 479 -17.06 23.86 -9.11
CA MET A 479 -16.75 25.29 -8.99
C MET A 479 -17.16 26.07 -10.25
N MET A 480 -16.90 25.54 -11.46
CA MET A 480 -17.31 26.15 -12.74
C MET A 480 -18.84 26.35 -12.83
N PHE A 481 -19.63 25.35 -12.43
CA PHE A 481 -21.11 25.46 -12.41
C PHE A 481 -21.58 26.53 -11.42
N ILE A 482 -21.04 26.53 -10.20
CA ILE A 482 -21.40 27.49 -9.15
C ILE A 482 -21.08 28.93 -9.57
N VAL A 483 -19.95 29.15 -10.24
CA VAL A 483 -19.55 30.47 -10.77
C VAL A 483 -20.44 30.92 -11.92
N THR A 484 -20.73 30.04 -12.89
CA THR A 484 -21.64 30.36 -14.02
C THR A 484 -23.04 30.73 -13.51
N LEU A 485 -23.55 30.01 -12.52
CA LEU A 485 -24.86 30.23 -11.89
C LEU A 485 -24.84 31.30 -10.77
N GLY A 486 -23.73 32.02 -10.57
CA GLY A 486 -23.60 33.03 -9.52
C GLY A 486 -24.26 34.38 -9.82
N GLY A 487 -24.57 34.68 -11.08
CA GLY A 487 -25.12 35.97 -11.51
C GLY A 487 -24.09 36.98 -12.06
N PHE A 488 -22.78 36.70 -11.97
CA PHE A 488 -21.76 37.51 -12.62
C PHE A 488 -21.67 37.26 -14.14
N VAL A 489 -21.53 35.98 -14.51
CA VAL A 489 -21.25 35.54 -15.89
C VAL A 489 -22.52 35.60 -16.76
N VAL A 490 -23.64 35.16 -16.20
CA VAL A 490 -24.97 35.16 -16.83
C VAL A 490 -25.94 35.81 -15.84
N ALA A 491 -26.71 36.81 -16.27
CA ALA A 491 -27.74 37.39 -15.42
C ALA A 491 -28.96 36.46 -15.34
N LYS A 492 -29.73 36.56 -14.26
CA LYS A 492 -30.84 35.64 -13.98
C LYS A 492 -31.97 35.76 -15.01
N ASP A 493 -32.32 36.98 -15.41
CA ASP A 493 -33.45 37.22 -16.33
C ASP A 493 -33.09 37.04 -17.81
N ASP A 494 -31.79 37.08 -18.15
CA ASP A 494 -31.29 36.68 -19.48
C ASP A 494 -31.42 35.16 -19.73
N SER A 495 -31.54 34.37 -18.66
CA SER A 495 -31.60 32.92 -18.73
C SER A 495 -32.98 32.40 -19.16
N LYS A 496 -33.02 31.24 -19.82
CA LYS A 496 -34.31 30.60 -20.17
C LYS A 496 -35.02 30.11 -18.89
N PRO A 497 -36.36 30.20 -18.79
CA PRO A 497 -37.08 29.88 -17.55
C PRO A 497 -36.78 28.51 -16.94
N TRP A 498 -36.50 27.49 -17.76
CA TRP A 498 -36.14 26.14 -17.30
C TRP A 498 -34.79 26.07 -16.56
N MET A 499 -33.92 27.06 -16.72
CA MET A 499 -32.61 27.17 -16.06
C MET A 499 -32.67 27.99 -14.75
N SER A 500 -33.77 28.71 -14.51
CA SER A 500 -33.91 29.65 -13.38
C SER A 500 -33.72 29.01 -12.00
N TRP A 501 -34.07 27.73 -11.82
CA TRP A 501 -33.85 26.99 -10.57
C TRP A 501 -32.36 26.82 -10.23
N GLY A 502 -31.47 26.78 -11.24
CA GLY A 502 -30.04 26.61 -11.05
C GLY A 502 -29.38 27.78 -10.31
N PHE A 503 -29.91 28.99 -10.46
CA PHE A 503 -29.46 30.17 -9.71
C PHE A 503 -29.79 30.04 -8.22
N TYR A 504 -31.01 29.60 -7.87
CA TYR A 504 -31.40 29.32 -6.48
C TYR A 504 -30.67 28.11 -5.89
N ALA A 505 -30.18 27.19 -6.73
CA ALA A 505 -29.33 26.08 -6.29
C ALA A 505 -27.85 26.49 -6.07
N SER A 506 -27.41 27.66 -6.56
CA SER A 506 -26.04 28.13 -6.44
C SER A 506 -25.83 28.99 -5.18
N PRO A 507 -24.99 28.56 -4.22
CA PRO A 507 -24.66 29.39 -3.04
C PRO A 507 -24.00 30.73 -3.43
N MET A 508 -23.26 30.77 -4.55
CA MET A 508 -22.61 31.97 -5.07
C MET A 508 -23.61 33.09 -5.35
N MET A 509 -24.80 32.76 -5.85
CA MET A 509 -25.86 33.75 -6.13
C MET A 509 -26.27 34.51 -4.87
N TYR A 510 -26.37 33.84 -3.72
CA TYR A 510 -26.75 34.46 -2.46
C TYR A 510 -25.64 35.37 -1.92
N ALA A 511 -24.38 34.91 -1.93
CA ALA A 511 -23.25 35.74 -1.50
C ALA A 511 -23.04 36.96 -2.41
N GLN A 512 -23.20 36.79 -3.72
CA GLN A 512 -23.08 37.89 -4.67
C GLN A 512 -24.23 38.91 -4.49
N ASN A 513 -25.47 38.47 -4.30
CA ASN A 513 -26.56 39.40 -3.94
C ASN A 513 -26.26 40.15 -2.63
N ALA A 514 -25.81 39.45 -1.57
CA ALA A 514 -25.51 40.07 -0.29
C ALA A 514 -24.42 41.15 -0.37
N LEU A 515 -23.28 40.87 -1.02
CA LEU A 515 -22.21 41.85 -1.21
C LEU A 515 -22.65 43.07 -2.03
N VAL A 516 -23.45 42.84 -3.08
CA VAL A 516 -23.81 43.89 -4.05
C VAL A 516 -24.97 44.77 -3.54
N LEU A 517 -25.91 44.20 -2.78
CA LEU A 517 -26.85 44.95 -1.96
C LEU A 517 -26.11 45.87 -0.98
N ASP A 518 -25.06 45.36 -0.32
CA ASP A 518 -24.39 46.08 0.74
C ASP A 518 -23.50 47.24 0.27
N GLU A 519 -22.98 47.19 -0.97
CA GLU A 519 -22.29 48.34 -1.59
C GLU A 519 -23.27 49.30 -2.30
N PHE A 520 -24.20 48.81 -3.14
CA PHE A 520 -25.02 49.68 -4.01
C PHE A 520 -26.29 50.26 -3.37
N LEU A 521 -26.72 49.77 -2.20
CA LEU A 521 -27.75 50.45 -1.39
C LEU A 521 -27.16 51.54 -0.46
N ASP A 522 -25.91 51.95 -0.66
CA ASP A 522 -25.31 53.06 0.06
C ASP A 522 -25.69 54.45 -0.51
N LYS A 523 -25.68 55.47 0.37
CA LYS A 523 -26.00 56.86 0.03
C LYS A 523 -25.12 57.43 -1.09
N ARG A 524 -23.87 56.98 -1.23
CA ARG A 524 -22.97 57.42 -2.33
C ARG A 524 -23.51 57.05 -3.72
N TRP A 525 -24.32 56.00 -3.85
CA TRP A 525 -24.93 55.56 -5.10
C TRP A 525 -26.34 56.13 -5.36
N SER A 526 -26.82 57.03 -4.48
CA SER A 526 -28.16 57.63 -4.54
C SER A 526 -28.30 58.81 -5.50
N ARG A 527 -27.35 59.00 -6.43
CA ARG A 527 -27.53 59.95 -7.55
C ARG A 527 -28.71 59.49 -8.44
N PRO A 528 -29.49 60.41 -9.03
CA PRO A 528 -30.57 60.04 -9.94
C PRO A 528 -30.03 59.29 -11.15
N ASN A 529 -30.78 58.31 -11.64
CA ASN A 529 -30.42 57.65 -12.91
C ASN A 529 -30.68 58.61 -14.09
N ILE A 530 -29.77 58.60 -15.08
CA ILE A 530 -29.85 59.41 -16.30
C ILE A 530 -30.17 58.51 -17.52
N ASP A 531 -29.96 57.20 -17.41
CA ASP A 531 -30.24 56.23 -18.49
C ASP A 531 -31.73 55.87 -18.56
N PRO A 532 -32.44 56.22 -19.66
CA PRO A 532 -33.88 55.95 -19.80
C PRO A 532 -34.20 54.47 -20.06
N GLN A 533 -33.21 53.60 -20.37
CA GLN A 533 -33.47 52.18 -20.60
C GLN A 533 -33.73 51.41 -19.30
N ILE A 534 -33.23 51.89 -18.16
CA ILE A 534 -33.34 51.22 -16.87
C ILE A 534 -34.29 51.99 -15.94
N ASN A 535 -35.52 51.48 -15.79
CA ASN A 535 -36.52 52.05 -14.90
C ASN A 535 -36.12 51.87 -13.41
N ALA A 536 -35.33 52.81 -12.91
CA ALA A 536 -34.79 52.88 -11.55
C ALA A 536 -34.57 54.34 -11.14
N SER A 537 -34.79 54.66 -9.87
CA SER A 537 -34.70 56.03 -9.35
C SER A 537 -33.27 56.48 -9.04
N THR A 538 -32.34 55.55 -8.80
CA THR A 538 -30.95 55.84 -8.44
C THR A 538 -29.96 55.00 -9.24
N VAL A 539 -28.73 55.47 -9.40
CA VAL A 539 -27.64 54.71 -10.06
C VAL A 539 -27.41 53.36 -9.36
N GLY A 540 -27.46 53.30 -8.03
CA GLY A 540 -27.36 52.03 -7.29
C GLY A 540 -28.49 51.05 -7.58
N THR A 541 -29.75 51.51 -7.67
CA THR A 541 -30.88 50.64 -8.02
C THR A 541 -30.90 50.27 -9.51
N ALA A 542 -30.34 51.10 -10.39
CA ALA A 542 -30.12 50.77 -11.80
C ALA A 542 -29.05 49.66 -11.97
N LEU A 543 -27.94 49.74 -11.22
CA LEU A 543 -26.88 48.72 -11.19
C LEU A 543 -27.37 47.35 -10.68
N LEU A 544 -28.28 47.34 -9.71
CA LEU A 544 -28.90 46.09 -9.22
C LEU A 544 -29.84 45.49 -10.28
N LYS A 545 -30.71 46.30 -10.88
CA LYS A 545 -31.67 45.85 -11.91
C LYS A 545 -31.00 45.36 -13.20
N SER A 546 -29.93 46.00 -13.66
CA SER A 546 -29.26 45.65 -14.93
C SER A 546 -28.54 44.28 -14.91
N ARG A 547 -28.48 43.61 -13.75
CA ARG A 547 -27.94 42.26 -13.56
C ARG A 547 -28.89 41.33 -12.78
N SER A 548 -30.17 41.68 -12.70
CA SER A 548 -31.22 40.86 -12.05
C SER A 548 -31.02 40.60 -10.54
N PHE A 549 -30.33 41.51 -9.83
CA PHE A 549 -30.16 41.42 -8.38
C PHE A 549 -31.36 41.98 -7.61
N TYR A 550 -31.55 41.50 -6.37
CA TYR A 550 -32.56 42.04 -5.48
C TYR A 550 -32.26 43.51 -5.10
N THR A 551 -33.29 44.26 -4.72
CA THR A 551 -33.21 45.72 -4.52
C THR A 551 -33.63 46.22 -3.14
N GLN A 552 -34.01 45.32 -2.22
CA GLN A 552 -34.51 45.65 -0.89
C GLN A 552 -33.56 45.10 0.18
N ASP A 553 -33.17 45.92 1.16
CA ASP A 553 -32.09 45.61 2.12
C ASP A 553 -32.31 44.31 2.91
N TYR A 554 -33.56 43.92 3.21
CA TYR A 554 -33.86 42.70 3.96
C TYR A 554 -33.40 41.41 3.26
N TRP A 555 -33.22 41.43 1.92
CA TRP A 555 -32.66 40.27 1.19
C TRP A 555 -31.23 39.94 1.60
N PHE A 556 -30.47 40.91 2.14
CA PHE A 556 -29.14 40.64 2.71
C PHE A 556 -29.20 39.53 3.77
N TRP A 557 -30.13 39.63 4.71
CA TRP A 557 -30.28 38.67 5.81
C TRP A 557 -30.80 37.31 5.32
N ILE A 558 -31.69 37.30 4.33
CA ILE A 558 -32.14 36.06 3.68
C ILE A 558 -30.95 35.35 3.00
N CYS A 559 -30.15 36.08 2.23
CA CYS A 559 -28.96 35.54 1.58
C CYS A 559 -27.94 35.00 2.60
N LEU A 560 -27.66 35.73 3.67
CA LEU A 560 -26.74 35.30 4.73
C LEU A 560 -27.25 34.04 5.45
N ALA A 561 -28.54 33.98 5.78
CA ALA A 561 -29.15 32.80 6.39
C ALA A 561 -29.11 31.58 5.45
N THR A 562 -29.38 31.77 4.14
CA THR A 562 -29.30 30.69 3.15
C THR A 562 -27.87 30.15 3.01
N LEU A 563 -26.84 31.00 3.01
CA LEU A 563 -25.43 30.55 2.97
C LEU A 563 -25.04 29.68 4.17
N LEU A 564 -25.46 30.08 5.38
CA LEU A 564 -25.24 29.30 6.59
C LEU A 564 -26.05 28.00 6.56
N GLY A 565 -27.26 28.02 6.01
CA GLY A 565 -28.08 26.84 5.74
C GLY A 565 -27.37 25.82 4.83
N PHE A 566 -26.82 26.27 3.70
CA PHE A 566 -26.01 25.42 2.81
C PHE A 566 -24.81 24.79 3.55
N SER A 567 -24.09 25.57 4.37
CA SER A 567 -22.98 25.04 5.17
C SER A 567 -23.40 23.93 6.13
N ILE A 568 -24.53 24.09 6.82
CA ILE A 568 -25.09 23.05 7.71
C ILE A 568 -25.50 21.82 6.89
N ILE A 569 -26.22 22.01 5.78
CA ILE A 569 -26.69 20.93 4.90
C ILE A 569 -25.53 20.10 4.35
N PHE A 570 -24.47 20.73 3.83
CA PHE A 570 -23.31 19.99 3.30
C PHE A 570 -22.52 19.25 4.38
N ASN A 571 -22.41 19.78 5.61
CA ASN A 571 -21.81 19.05 6.73
C ASN A 571 -22.68 17.85 7.18
N VAL A 572 -24.01 17.98 7.19
CA VAL A 572 -24.92 16.84 7.47
C VAL A 572 -24.82 15.78 6.37
N LEU A 573 -24.84 16.18 5.10
CA LEU A 573 -24.67 15.28 3.96
C LEU A 573 -23.29 14.59 3.98
N PHE A 574 -22.24 15.27 4.45
CA PHE A 574 -20.91 14.66 4.64
C PHE A 574 -20.92 13.57 5.72
N ILE A 575 -21.61 13.79 6.85
CA ILE A 575 -21.80 12.77 7.89
C ILE A 575 -22.58 11.57 7.35
N VAL A 576 -23.67 11.81 6.61
CA VAL A 576 -24.48 10.77 5.96
C VAL A 576 -23.62 9.98 4.95
N ALA A 577 -22.88 10.66 4.09
CA ALA A 577 -21.98 10.03 3.12
C ALA A 577 -20.94 9.13 3.79
N LEU A 578 -20.26 9.60 4.85
CA LEU A 578 -19.30 8.78 5.60
C LEU A 578 -19.94 7.63 6.41
N THR A 579 -21.24 7.71 6.70
CA THR A 579 -21.98 6.65 7.40
C THR A 579 -22.36 5.51 6.46
N PHE A 580 -22.79 5.81 5.23
CA PHE A 580 -23.34 4.81 4.29
C PHE A 580 -22.41 4.43 3.13
N LEU A 581 -21.50 5.30 2.69
CA LEU A 581 -20.53 4.94 1.66
C LEU A 581 -19.47 4.02 2.27
N ASN A 582 -19.25 2.86 1.64
CA ASN A 582 -18.09 2.06 1.93
C ASN A 582 -16.82 2.66 1.30
N PRO A 583 -15.64 2.34 1.85
CA PRO A 583 -14.35 2.64 1.24
C PRO A 583 -14.32 2.25 -0.25
N SER A 584 -13.49 2.96 -1.01
CA SER A 584 -13.32 2.69 -2.44
C SER A 584 -12.51 1.41 -2.63
N ASN A 585 -13.20 0.25 -2.66
CA ASN A 585 -12.59 -1.02 -3.04
C ASN A 585 -11.81 -0.86 -4.35
N ASN A 586 -10.50 -1.12 -4.34
CA ASN A 586 -9.63 -0.99 -5.51
C ASN A 586 -10.00 -1.95 -6.66
N LYS A 587 -10.91 -2.90 -6.40
CA LYS A 587 -11.69 -3.61 -7.41
C LYS A 587 -12.56 -2.61 -8.20
N CYS A 588 -12.04 -2.16 -9.35
CA CYS A 588 -12.69 -1.42 -10.43
C CYS A 588 -12.74 0.12 -10.37
N THR A 589 -11.71 0.74 -10.97
CA THR A 589 -11.82 2.01 -11.72
C THR A 589 -12.74 1.94 -12.95
N HIS A 590 -13.40 0.80 -13.22
CA HIS A 590 -14.26 0.57 -14.39
C HIS A 590 -15.54 1.41 -14.45
N ASN A 591 -16.01 1.95 -13.31
CA ASN A 591 -17.26 2.70 -13.23
C ASN A 591 -17.07 4.21 -13.50
N MET A 592 -15.85 4.63 -13.87
CA MET A 592 -15.40 6.03 -13.92
C MET A 592 -16.23 6.96 -14.84
N PHE A 593 -16.99 6.41 -15.80
CA PHE A 593 -17.87 7.20 -16.68
C PHE A 593 -19.37 7.09 -16.34
N GLU A 594 -19.79 6.11 -15.55
CA GLU A 594 -21.21 5.86 -15.23
C GLU A 594 -21.71 6.79 -14.11
N TYR A 595 -20.80 7.23 -13.22
CA TYR A 595 -21.08 8.19 -12.14
C TYR A 595 -21.29 9.65 -12.61
N LEU A 596 -21.02 9.99 -13.88
CA LEU A 596 -21.04 11.39 -14.35
C LEU A 596 -22.44 11.92 -14.69
N THR A 597 -23.49 11.10 -14.56
CA THR A 597 -24.87 11.52 -14.86
C THR A 597 -25.60 11.96 -13.59
N VAL A 598 -26.24 13.15 -13.63
CA VAL A 598 -27.03 13.71 -12.52
C VAL A 598 -28.16 12.76 -12.08
N GLY A 599 -28.69 11.97 -13.02
CA GLY A 599 -29.66 10.91 -12.73
C GLY A 599 -29.13 9.84 -11.76
N HIS A 600 -27.86 9.48 -11.81
CA HIS A 600 -27.31 8.45 -10.92
C HIS A 600 -27.21 8.95 -9.47
N LEU A 601 -26.87 10.23 -9.24
CA LEU A 601 -26.89 10.83 -7.90
C LEU A 601 -28.29 10.80 -7.27
N LEU A 602 -29.32 11.15 -8.04
CA LEU A 602 -30.71 11.03 -7.61
C LEU A 602 -31.12 9.57 -7.38
N ASN A 603 -30.70 8.66 -8.27
CA ASN A 603 -31.11 7.25 -8.18
C ASN A 603 -30.42 6.52 -7.02
N THR A 604 -29.17 6.82 -6.67
CA THR A 604 -28.53 6.30 -5.44
C THR A 604 -29.23 6.83 -4.19
N PHE A 605 -29.67 8.09 -4.19
CA PHE A 605 -30.49 8.65 -3.10
C PHE A 605 -31.86 7.98 -2.98
N LEU A 606 -32.47 7.58 -4.09
CA LEU A 606 -33.75 6.87 -4.14
C LEU A 606 -33.62 5.38 -3.78
N VAL A 607 -32.58 4.68 -4.24
CA VAL A 607 -32.32 3.27 -3.89
C VAL A 607 -32.15 3.11 -2.37
N ALA A 608 -31.43 4.03 -1.72
CA ALA A 608 -31.30 4.08 -0.26
C ALA A 608 -32.64 4.32 0.50
N ILE A 609 -33.70 4.71 -0.20
CA ILE A 609 -35.07 4.86 0.34
C ILE A 609 -35.95 3.64 -0.06
N VAL A 610 -35.67 3.00 -1.20
CA VAL A 610 -36.45 1.89 -1.77
C VAL A 610 -36.10 0.53 -1.18
N ASP A 611 -34.85 0.28 -0.77
CA ASP A 611 -34.42 -0.99 -0.15
C ASP A 611 -35.16 -1.33 1.16
N ALA A 612 -35.96 -0.41 1.71
CA ALA A 612 -36.92 -0.67 2.78
C ALA A 612 -38.11 -1.57 2.36
N LYS A 613 -38.32 -1.85 1.06
CA LYS A 613 -39.40 -2.71 0.55
C LYS A 613 -39.03 -3.46 -0.75
N HIS A 614 -38.55 -4.69 -0.64
CA HIS A 614 -39.35 -5.87 -1.06
C HIS A 614 -38.69 -7.21 -0.69
N VAL A 615 -39.52 -8.15 -0.22
CA VAL A 615 -39.24 -9.58 -0.08
C VAL A 615 -40.39 -10.33 -0.80
N ILE A 616 -40.17 -11.59 -1.21
CA ILE A 616 -41.13 -12.46 -1.93
C ILE A 616 -41.35 -11.95 -3.39
N ARG A 617 -41.21 -12.72 -4.48
CA ARG A 617 -41.72 -14.07 -4.78
C ARG A 617 -40.99 -14.73 -5.99
N GLU A 618 -41.07 -16.05 -6.13
CA GLU A 618 -40.57 -16.84 -7.28
C GLU A 618 -41.68 -17.38 -8.23
N GLU A 619 -41.24 -18.13 -9.25
CA GLU A 619 -41.93 -19.19 -10.02
C GLU A 619 -42.51 -18.94 -11.44
N SER A 620 -41.75 -19.44 -12.44
CA SER A 620 -42.14 -20.53 -13.39
C SER A 620 -42.76 -20.23 -14.79
N TYR A 621 -42.78 -21.31 -15.60
CA TYR A 621 -43.17 -21.50 -17.03
C TYR A 621 -42.20 -20.89 -18.08
N THR A 622 -41.52 -21.63 -18.98
CA THR A 622 -41.90 -22.47 -20.16
C THR A 622 -42.59 -21.71 -21.32
N GLU A 623 -42.31 -21.93 -22.62
CA GLU A 623 -41.69 -23.10 -23.30
C GLU A 623 -41.03 -22.78 -24.69
N ASN A 624 -40.15 -23.69 -25.18
CA ASN A 624 -39.86 -24.13 -26.56
C ASN A 624 -39.41 -23.25 -27.78
N THR A 625 -38.39 -23.81 -28.48
CA THR A 625 -38.09 -23.79 -29.95
C THR A 625 -37.66 -22.48 -30.66
N MET A 626 -36.83 -22.48 -31.73
CA MET A 626 -36.25 -23.57 -32.55
C MET A 626 -34.84 -23.24 -33.14
N ASN A 627 -34.31 -24.12 -34.01
CA ASN A 627 -33.05 -24.09 -34.80
C ASN A 627 -32.87 -22.82 -35.69
N ASP A 628 -31.73 -22.51 -36.33
CA ASP A 628 -30.73 -23.43 -36.93
C ASP A 628 -29.29 -22.87 -37.09
N ARG A 629 -28.39 -23.71 -37.66
CA ARG A 629 -26.92 -23.56 -37.72
C ARG A 629 -26.41 -22.49 -38.70
N ARG A 630 -25.15 -22.06 -38.49
CA ARG A 630 -24.07 -22.18 -39.50
C ARG A 630 -22.65 -22.07 -38.90
N LYS A 631 -21.67 -22.56 -39.66
CA LYS A 631 -20.23 -22.63 -39.33
C LYS A 631 -19.46 -21.49 -40.03
N GLU A 632 -18.28 -21.18 -39.47
CA GLU A 632 -17.00 -20.82 -40.11
C GLU A 632 -16.98 -20.09 -41.47
N ILE A 633 -16.18 -19.01 -41.53
CA ILE A 633 -15.11 -18.79 -42.52
C ILE A 633 -14.09 -17.81 -41.92
N TYR A 634 -12.80 -17.99 -42.24
CA TYR A 634 -11.69 -17.12 -41.84
C TYR A 634 -10.99 -16.62 -43.11
N GLU A 635 -10.99 -15.31 -43.34
CA GLU A 635 -10.10 -14.60 -44.27
C GLU A 635 -9.74 -13.24 -43.64
N GLY A 636 -8.54 -12.67 -43.79
CA GLY A 636 -7.36 -13.15 -44.51
C GLY A 636 -6.88 -12.15 -45.56
N ILE A 637 -6.15 -11.10 -45.15
CA ILE A 637 -5.49 -10.17 -46.08
C ILE A 637 -4.05 -9.96 -45.64
N ASP A 638 -3.14 -10.34 -46.52
CA ASP A 638 -1.69 -10.17 -46.43
C ASP A 638 -1.25 -9.13 -47.49
N MET A 639 -0.14 -8.41 -47.32
CA MET A 639 0.46 -7.70 -48.47
C MET A 639 1.97 -7.41 -48.39
N ALA A 640 2.72 -8.23 -49.14
CA ALA A 640 3.89 -7.92 -49.96
C ALA A 640 5.10 -7.16 -49.35
N VAL A 641 6.24 -7.87 -49.30
CA VAL A 641 7.60 -7.31 -49.18
C VAL A 641 8.17 -6.99 -50.58
N ARG A 642 9.00 -5.94 -50.68
CA ARG A 642 9.92 -5.73 -51.83
C ARG A 642 11.38 -6.01 -51.44
N SER A 643 12.13 -6.56 -52.38
CA SER A 643 13.49 -7.11 -52.19
C SER A 643 14.58 -6.26 -52.86
N THR A 644 15.79 -6.27 -52.29
CA THR A 644 17.01 -5.83 -52.99
C THR A 644 18.23 -6.70 -52.62
N SER A 645 18.90 -7.23 -53.66
CA SER A 645 20.33 -7.62 -53.77
C SER A 645 21.03 -8.36 -52.61
N GLN A 646 21.58 -9.54 -52.95
CA GLN A 646 22.49 -10.34 -52.12
C GLN A 646 23.86 -9.67 -51.94
N HIS A 647 24.53 -9.94 -50.82
CA HIS A 647 25.99 -10.09 -50.75
C HIS A 647 26.34 -11.23 -49.80
N ASN A 648 27.47 -11.90 -50.05
CA ASN A 648 27.81 -13.19 -49.44
C ASN A 648 28.35 -13.04 -48.01
N ASN A 649 27.95 -13.96 -47.12
CA ASN A 649 28.78 -14.41 -45.98
C ASN A 649 28.28 -15.76 -45.45
N SER A 650 28.47 -16.82 -46.26
CA SER A 650 28.13 -18.21 -45.94
C SER A 650 29.16 -18.85 -44.99
N ALA A 651 29.40 -18.23 -43.83
CA ALA A 651 30.50 -18.55 -42.91
C ALA A 651 30.10 -18.62 -41.42
N LEU A 652 28.80 -18.65 -41.11
CA LEU A 652 28.27 -18.58 -39.73
C LEU A 652 27.26 -19.70 -39.37
N VAL A 653 27.18 -20.76 -40.17
CA VAL A 653 26.18 -21.85 -40.00
C VAL A 653 26.81 -23.15 -39.46
N ALA A 654 28.11 -23.14 -39.16
CA ALA A 654 28.87 -24.33 -38.76
C ALA A 654 29.56 -24.17 -37.39
N LEU A 655 28.79 -23.86 -36.33
CA LEU A 655 29.21 -23.95 -34.91
C LEU A 655 27.99 -23.76 -33.97
N SER A 656 27.19 -24.82 -33.77
CA SER A 656 26.06 -24.80 -32.82
C SER A 656 25.68 -26.17 -32.24
N THR A 657 26.67 -27.04 -32.04
CA THR A 657 26.53 -28.30 -31.27
C THR A 657 27.61 -28.41 -30.20
N GLU A 658 27.55 -27.54 -29.18
CA GLU A 658 27.82 -27.88 -27.77
C GLU A 658 27.57 -26.67 -26.85
N ARG A 659 26.89 -26.91 -25.71
CA ARG A 659 26.44 -25.94 -24.67
C ARG A 659 25.48 -24.83 -25.17
N ARG A 660 24.37 -24.64 -24.42
CA ARG A 660 23.42 -23.52 -24.64
C ARG A 660 23.99 -22.20 -24.11
N GLY A 661 24.76 -21.49 -24.93
CA GLY A 661 25.08 -20.07 -24.69
C GLY A 661 23.94 -19.14 -25.14
N MET A 662 23.85 -17.93 -24.56
CA MET A 662 22.96 -16.87 -25.05
C MET A 662 23.48 -16.30 -26.38
N VAL A 663 22.58 -15.75 -27.21
CA VAL A 663 22.93 -15.16 -28.52
C VAL A 663 23.85 -13.93 -28.43
N LEU A 664 23.88 -13.21 -27.30
CA LEU A 664 24.84 -12.14 -27.07
C LEU A 664 25.97 -12.61 -26.14
N PRO A 665 27.23 -12.74 -26.63
CA PRO A 665 28.35 -13.10 -25.77
C PRO A 665 28.66 -11.99 -24.77
N PHE A 666 29.11 -12.39 -23.58
CA PHE A 666 29.74 -11.52 -22.59
C PHE A 666 31.06 -12.16 -22.15
N GLN A 667 31.98 -11.37 -21.61
CA GLN A 667 33.21 -11.90 -21.01
C GLN A 667 32.98 -12.08 -19.49
N PRO A 668 33.21 -13.27 -18.92
CA PRO A 668 33.26 -13.46 -17.47
C PRO A 668 34.35 -12.58 -16.84
N LEU A 669 34.02 -11.80 -15.80
CA LEU A 669 34.95 -10.88 -15.12
C LEU A 669 34.95 -11.10 -13.61
N SER A 670 36.11 -11.37 -13.03
CA SER A 670 36.26 -11.40 -11.57
C SER A 670 36.32 -9.99 -10.99
N LEU A 671 35.95 -9.84 -9.73
CA LEU A 671 36.06 -8.59 -8.99
C LEU A 671 36.80 -8.86 -7.67
N ALA A 672 37.88 -8.14 -7.42
CA ALA A 672 38.67 -8.24 -6.19
C ALA A 672 38.77 -6.88 -5.50
N PHE A 673 38.85 -6.88 -4.18
CA PHE A 673 38.97 -5.69 -3.37
C PHE A 673 39.96 -5.94 -2.24
N ASN A 674 40.78 -4.95 -1.92
CA ASN A 674 41.84 -5.08 -0.93
C ASN A 674 41.96 -3.82 -0.06
N HIS A 675 41.98 -4.03 1.26
CA HIS A 675 42.07 -3.01 2.31
C HIS A 675 41.01 -1.89 2.15
N VAL A 676 39.79 -2.25 1.75
CA VAL A 676 38.71 -1.26 1.51
C VAL A 676 38.19 -0.72 2.83
N ASN A 677 38.30 0.60 2.98
CA ASN A 677 37.85 1.36 4.13
C ASN A 677 36.87 2.45 3.65
N TYR A 678 35.82 2.73 4.42
CA TYR A 678 34.81 3.72 4.04
C TYR A 678 34.34 4.54 5.24
N TYR A 679 34.28 5.86 5.05
CA TYR A 679 33.96 6.85 6.08
C TYR A 679 32.85 7.79 5.61
N ILE A 680 32.00 8.21 6.53
CA ILE A 680 31.02 9.29 6.34
C ILE A 680 31.33 10.45 7.28
N ASP A 681 30.93 11.67 6.93
CA ASP A 681 30.96 12.79 7.89
C ASP A 681 29.91 12.57 9.00
N THR A 682 30.25 12.93 10.25
CA THR A 682 29.41 12.63 11.41
C THR A 682 28.09 13.42 11.43
N PRO A 683 26.91 12.76 11.58
CA PRO A 683 25.62 13.45 11.66
C PRO A 683 25.56 14.51 12.76
N PHE A 684 24.85 15.61 12.47
CA PHE A 684 24.66 16.75 13.37
C PHE A 684 24.12 16.34 14.76
N GLU A 685 23.21 15.35 14.78
CA GLU A 685 22.60 14.76 15.97
C GLU A 685 23.65 14.08 16.88
N MET A 686 24.57 13.30 16.31
CA MET A 686 25.64 12.63 17.06
C MET A 686 26.69 13.59 17.60
N LYS A 687 26.94 14.72 16.92
CA LYS A 687 27.79 15.79 17.46
C LYS A 687 27.18 16.43 18.72
N HIS A 688 25.86 16.57 18.78
CA HIS A 688 25.15 17.01 19.99
C HIS A 688 25.13 15.94 21.09
N GLY A 689 25.16 14.66 20.71
CA GLY A 689 25.42 13.53 21.62
C GLY A 689 26.85 13.41 22.13
N GLY A 690 27.74 14.37 21.84
CA GLY A 690 29.11 14.41 22.37
C GLY A 690 30.15 13.63 21.57
N PHE A 691 29.81 13.11 20.39
CA PHE A 691 30.76 12.39 19.52
C PHE A 691 31.82 13.35 18.96
N LYS A 692 33.10 13.12 19.27
CA LYS A 692 34.19 14.09 19.01
C LYS A 692 34.79 14.01 17.60
N GLU A 693 34.69 12.87 16.92
CA GLU A 693 35.33 12.69 15.61
C GLU A 693 34.50 13.33 14.50
N ASN A 694 35.16 13.95 13.51
CA ASN A 694 34.47 14.59 12.39
C ASN A 694 33.99 13.59 11.31
N ARG A 695 34.53 12.37 11.30
CA ARG A 695 34.15 11.28 10.40
C ARG A 695 33.90 10.00 11.19
N MET A 696 32.92 9.22 10.75
CA MET A 696 32.61 7.89 11.27
C MET A 696 33.00 6.86 10.21
N GLN A 697 33.85 5.90 10.59
CA GLN A 697 34.20 4.75 9.77
C GLN A 697 33.09 3.70 9.82
N LEU A 698 32.68 3.17 8.66
CA LEU A 698 31.62 2.17 8.52
C LEU A 698 32.10 0.84 7.89
N LEU A 699 33.26 0.83 7.23
CA LEU A 699 33.94 -0.35 6.73
C LEU A 699 35.41 -0.29 7.17
N ARG A 700 35.93 -1.42 7.64
CA ARG A 700 37.26 -1.57 8.25
C ARG A 700 38.01 -2.71 7.59
N ASP A 701 39.07 -2.34 6.88
CA ASP A 701 40.04 -3.21 6.23
C ASP A 701 39.43 -4.41 5.48
N VAL A 702 38.49 -4.11 4.58
CA VAL A 702 37.68 -5.12 3.91
C VAL A 702 38.38 -5.62 2.65
N SER A 703 38.77 -6.91 2.65
CA SER A 703 39.48 -7.58 1.55
C SER A 703 38.76 -8.87 1.11
N GLY A 704 38.81 -9.19 -0.18
CA GLY A 704 38.19 -10.40 -0.73
C GLY A 704 38.10 -10.40 -2.26
N ALA A 705 37.59 -11.50 -2.83
CA ALA A 705 37.42 -11.68 -4.27
C ALA A 705 36.08 -12.36 -4.60
N LEU A 706 35.62 -12.14 -5.83
CA LEU A 706 34.42 -12.72 -6.42
C LEU A 706 34.79 -13.30 -7.79
N SER A 707 34.46 -14.58 -7.99
CA SER A 707 34.83 -15.34 -9.19
C SER A 707 33.64 -15.56 -10.13
N PRO A 708 33.85 -15.67 -11.46
CA PRO A 708 32.75 -15.92 -12.38
C PRO A 708 32.24 -17.35 -12.33
N GLY A 709 30.92 -17.53 -12.45
CA GLY A 709 30.26 -18.84 -12.30
C GLY A 709 30.08 -19.29 -10.86
N ILE A 710 30.40 -18.43 -9.89
CA ILE A 710 30.23 -18.65 -8.46
C ILE A 710 29.16 -17.68 -7.92
N LEU A 711 28.27 -18.22 -7.09
CA LEU A 711 27.23 -17.48 -6.37
C LEU A 711 27.71 -17.21 -4.94
N THR A 712 28.10 -15.97 -4.66
CA THR A 712 28.62 -15.55 -3.35
C THR A 712 27.52 -14.86 -2.52
N ALA A 713 27.25 -15.39 -1.32
CA ALA A 713 26.36 -14.79 -0.33
C ALA A 713 27.08 -13.71 0.49
N LEU A 714 26.46 -12.54 0.70
CA LEU A 714 26.90 -11.53 1.65
C LEU A 714 25.95 -11.50 2.85
N ILE A 715 26.40 -12.06 3.98
CA ILE A 715 25.62 -12.26 5.21
C ILE A 715 26.32 -11.56 6.39
N GLY A 716 25.59 -11.42 7.48
CA GLY A 716 25.93 -10.61 8.64
C GLY A 716 24.67 -10.00 9.24
N VAL A 717 24.73 -9.65 10.52
CA VAL A 717 23.61 -9.05 11.26
C VAL A 717 23.24 -7.67 10.71
N SER A 718 22.03 -7.18 11.04
CA SER A 718 21.63 -5.82 10.68
C SER A 718 22.61 -4.80 11.28
N GLY A 719 23.01 -3.79 10.49
CA GLY A 719 24.04 -2.82 10.88
C GLY A 719 25.49 -3.26 10.62
N ALA A 720 25.78 -4.53 10.25
CA ALA A 720 27.14 -5.02 9.97
C ALA A 720 27.83 -4.43 8.73
N GLY A 721 27.19 -3.51 8.00
CA GLY A 721 27.77 -2.83 6.84
C GLY A 721 27.54 -3.50 5.48
N LYS A 722 26.86 -4.66 5.39
CA LYS A 722 26.58 -5.42 4.14
C LYS A 722 26.23 -4.53 2.94
N LYS A 723 25.18 -3.71 3.07
CA LYS A 723 24.69 -2.80 2.02
C LYS A 723 25.65 -1.63 1.74
N THR A 724 26.42 -1.20 2.75
CA THR A 724 27.50 -0.20 2.58
C THR A 724 28.64 -0.77 1.74
N LEU A 725 29.10 -1.98 2.03
CA LEU A 725 30.12 -2.68 1.25
C LEU A 725 29.65 -2.88 -0.20
N MET A 726 28.47 -3.45 -0.39
CA MET A 726 27.92 -3.69 -1.73
C MET A 726 27.72 -2.38 -2.51
N ASP A 727 27.24 -1.30 -1.88
CA ASP A 727 27.14 0.02 -2.55
C ASP A 727 28.52 0.61 -2.91
N VAL A 728 29.58 0.35 -2.14
CA VAL A 728 30.95 0.79 -2.45
C VAL A 728 31.55 -0.04 -3.59
N LEU A 729 31.37 -1.37 -3.57
CA LEU A 729 31.79 -2.27 -4.65
C LEU A 729 31.02 -1.98 -5.95
N ALA A 730 29.71 -1.78 -5.88
CA ALA A 730 28.87 -1.29 -6.99
C ALA A 730 29.24 0.13 -7.44
N GLY A 731 29.78 0.95 -6.54
CA GLY A 731 30.11 2.36 -6.84
C GLY A 731 28.91 3.31 -6.80
N ARG A 732 27.90 2.99 -6.00
CA ARG A 732 26.68 3.78 -5.79
C ARG A 732 26.79 4.78 -4.63
N LYS A 733 27.81 4.69 -3.77
CA LYS A 733 28.11 5.74 -2.78
C LYS A 733 28.75 6.94 -3.46
N THR A 734 28.01 8.05 -3.55
CA THR A 734 28.47 9.34 -4.10
C THR A 734 28.89 10.35 -3.04
N GLY A 735 28.60 10.08 -1.76
CA GLY A 735 29.10 10.82 -0.61
C GLY A 735 29.96 9.92 0.29
N GLY A 736 30.69 10.53 1.22
CA GLY A 736 31.69 9.84 2.03
C GLY A 736 33.05 9.71 1.33
N TYR A 737 33.97 9.01 1.99
CA TYR A 737 35.34 8.82 1.54
C TYR A 737 35.63 7.31 1.49
N THR A 738 36.19 6.84 0.37
CA THR A 738 36.63 5.45 0.18
C THR A 738 38.14 5.39 0.05
N GLU A 739 38.76 4.50 0.82
CA GLU A 739 40.19 4.17 0.78
C GLU A 739 40.35 2.67 0.47
N GLY A 740 41.54 2.25 0.05
CA GLY A 740 41.81 0.89 -0.45
C GLY A 740 41.67 0.76 -1.97
N ASN A 741 41.84 -0.45 -2.49
CA ASN A 741 41.88 -0.74 -3.93
C ASN A 741 40.77 -1.70 -4.36
N ILE A 742 40.18 -1.48 -5.54
CA ILE A 742 39.20 -2.38 -6.17
C ILE A 742 39.67 -2.67 -7.60
N PHE A 743 39.72 -3.95 -7.95
CA PHE A 743 40.18 -4.47 -9.24
C PHE A 743 39.08 -5.28 -9.93
N ILE A 744 39.07 -5.25 -11.26
CA ILE A 744 38.20 -6.01 -12.15
C ILE A 744 39.10 -6.81 -13.07
N SER A 745 39.15 -8.14 -12.93
CA SER A 745 40.05 -9.02 -13.66
C SER A 745 41.51 -8.53 -13.71
N GLY A 746 42.01 -8.00 -12.57
CA GLY A 746 43.37 -7.45 -12.42
C GLY A 746 43.54 -5.95 -12.73
N TYR A 747 42.58 -5.30 -13.38
CA TYR A 747 42.65 -3.87 -13.73
C TYR A 747 41.97 -2.99 -12.67
N PRO A 748 42.49 -1.80 -12.33
CA PRO A 748 41.86 -0.91 -11.35
C PRO A 748 40.46 -0.44 -11.82
N LYS A 749 39.47 -0.46 -10.91
CA LYS A 749 38.08 -0.09 -11.18
C LYS A 749 37.95 1.38 -11.60
N ASN A 750 37.60 1.64 -12.86
CA ASN A 750 37.17 2.97 -13.30
C ASN A 750 35.68 3.20 -12.95
N GLN A 751 35.44 4.02 -11.92
CA GLN A 751 34.10 4.33 -11.42
C GLN A 751 33.18 5.02 -12.45
N SER A 752 33.72 5.70 -13.47
CA SER A 752 32.89 6.37 -14.48
C SER A 752 32.28 5.41 -15.52
N THR A 753 32.89 4.24 -15.73
CA THR A 753 32.46 3.27 -16.75
C THR A 753 31.96 1.94 -16.17
N PHE A 754 32.17 1.69 -14.87
CA PHE A 754 31.85 0.40 -14.24
C PHE A 754 30.38 -0.03 -14.40
N ALA A 755 29.43 0.91 -14.37
CA ALA A 755 28.01 0.65 -14.59
C ALA A 755 27.63 0.17 -16.01
N ARG A 756 28.62 0.00 -16.92
CA ARG A 756 28.45 -0.64 -18.23
C ARG A 756 28.82 -2.13 -18.23
N VAL A 757 29.47 -2.63 -17.18
CA VAL A 757 29.86 -4.05 -17.02
C VAL A 757 29.25 -4.71 -15.79
N SER A 758 28.66 -3.93 -14.88
CA SER A 758 27.91 -4.40 -13.73
C SER A 758 26.41 -4.06 -13.81
N GLY A 759 25.56 -4.98 -13.36
CA GLY A 759 24.14 -4.75 -13.08
C GLY A 759 23.88 -4.66 -11.57
N TYR A 760 22.82 -3.96 -11.16
CA TYR A 760 22.47 -3.82 -9.74
C TYR A 760 20.95 -3.95 -9.54
N CYS A 761 20.51 -5.04 -8.91
CA CYS A 761 19.12 -5.23 -8.52
C CYS A 761 18.89 -4.59 -7.15
N GLU A 762 18.04 -3.57 -7.07
CA GLU A 762 17.69 -2.89 -5.82
C GLU A 762 16.65 -3.67 -5.01
N GLN A 763 16.70 -3.54 -3.67
CA GLN A 763 15.72 -4.09 -2.73
C GLN A 763 14.26 -3.67 -3.02
N ASN A 764 14.05 -2.51 -3.67
CA ASN A 764 12.74 -1.99 -4.07
C ASN A 764 12.55 -2.08 -5.59
N ASP A 765 11.51 -2.80 -6.03
CA ASP A 765 11.24 -3.08 -7.44
C ASP A 765 10.50 -1.93 -8.16
N ILE A 766 11.24 -0.88 -8.52
CA ILE A 766 10.71 0.32 -9.18
C ILE A 766 10.58 0.08 -10.70
N HIS A 767 9.35 -0.05 -11.18
CA HIS A 767 9.02 -0.19 -12.60
C HIS A 767 7.84 0.68 -13.00
N SER A 768 7.77 1.06 -14.29
CA SER A 768 6.61 1.76 -14.86
C SER A 768 5.36 0.86 -14.82
N PRO A 769 4.23 1.28 -14.22
CA PRO A 769 3.07 0.40 -14.07
C PRO A 769 2.32 0.16 -15.39
N ASN A 770 2.40 1.10 -16.34
CA ASN A 770 1.58 1.16 -17.55
C ASN A 770 2.19 0.45 -18.77
N VAL A 771 3.19 -0.42 -18.59
CA VAL A 771 3.82 -1.23 -19.64
C VAL A 771 3.70 -2.72 -19.33
N THR A 772 3.87 -3.56 -20.34
CA THR A 772 3.98 -5.02 -20.18
C THR A 772 5.40 -5.46 -19.78
N VAL A 773 5.53 -6.71 -19.31
CA VAL A 773 6.82 -7.38 -19.09
C VAL A 773 7.73 -7.26 -20.33
N TYR A 774 7.22 -7.63 -21.51
CA TYR A 774 8.01 -7.64 -22.74
C TYR A 774 8.42 -6.23 -23.19
N GLU A 775 7.54 -5.23 -23.09
CA GLU A 775 7.87 -3.84 -23.40
C GLU A 775 8.93 -3.28 -22.44
N SER A 776 8.89 -3.65 -21.16
CA SER A 776 9.87 -3.22 -20.15
C SER A 776 11.28 -3.73 -20.49
N LEU A 777 11.39 -5.01 -20.84
CA LEU A 777 12.66 -5.62 -21.27
C LEU A 777 13.13 -5.06 -22.61
N LEU A 778 12.23 -4.91 -23.58
CA LEU A 778 12.55 -4.36 -24.90
C LEU A 778 13.01 -2.88 -24.83
N TYR A 779 12.42 -2.08 -23.93
CA TYR A 779 12.83 -0.70 -23.67
C TYR A 779 14.20 -0.62 -23.00
N SER A 780 14.48 -1.45 -21.98
CA SER A 780 15.83 -1.58 -21.40
C SER A 780 16.85 -1.96 -22.48
N ALA A 781 16.48 -2.89 -23.37
CA ALA A 781 17.33 -3.37 -24.46
C ALA A 781 17.59 -2.29 -25.54
N TRP A 782 16.72 -1.28 -25.66
CA TRP A 782 16.93 -0.14 -26.55
C TRP A 782 17.92 0.88 -26.00
N LEU A 783 18.05 0.98 -24.68
CA LEU A 783 18.90 1.96 -24.00
C LEU A 783 20.27 1.41 -23.56
N ARG A 784 20.35 0.14 -23.19
CA ARG A 784 21.57 -0.44 -22.58
C ARG A 784 22.48 -1.21 -23.56
N LEU A 785 21.94 -1.78 -24.64
CA LEU A 785 22.73 -2.55 -25.63
C LEU A 785 23.33 -1.64 -26.71
N SER A 786 24.46 -2.08 -27.31
CA SER A 786 25.11 -1.35 -28.40
C SER A 786 24.16 -1.09 -29.58
N SER A 787 24.37 0.05 -30.26
CA SER A 787 23.71 0.41 -31.52
C SER A 787 24.01 -0.56 -32.66
N GLU A 788 25.12 -1.32 -32.55
CA GLU A 788 25.50 -2.38 -33.48
C GLU A 788 24.57 -3.61 -33.39
N VAL A 789 23.88 -3.81 -32.26
CA VAL A 789 22.96 -4.95 -32.06
C VAL A 789 21.66 -4.71 -32.82
N ASN A 790 21.55 -5.35 -33.99
CA ASN A 790 20.37 -5.33 -34.85
C ASN A 790 19.08 -5.67 -34.09
N THR A 791 17.99 -4.95 -34.39
CA THR A 791 16.67 -5.10 -33.77
C THR A 791 16.13 -6.54 -33.77
N LYS A 792 16.49 -7.37 -34.77
CA LYS A 792 16.15 -8.81 -34.79
C LYS A 792 16.87 -9.59 -33.68
N ILE A 793 18.19 -9.44 -33.59
CA ILE A 793 19.04 -10.07 -32.57
C ILE A 793 18.59 -9.63 -31.17
N ARG A 794 18.30 -8.33 -31.02
CA ARG A 794 17.81 -7.73 -29.78
C ARG A 794 16.50 -8.36 -29.28
N LYS A 795 15.57 -8.71 -30.18
CA LYS A 795 14.32 -9.41 -29.81
C LYS A 795 14.57 -10.86 -29.41
N ILE A 796 15.44 -11.57 -30.12
CA ILE A 796 15.82 -12.96 -29.79
C ILE A 796 16.44 -13.01 -28.39
N PHE A 797 17.38 -12.11 -28.09
CA PHE A 797 18.02 -12.02 -26.77
C PHE A 797 17.03 -11.69 -25.63
N VAL A 798 16.03 -10.83 -25.86
CA VAL A 798 14.96 -10.58 -24.89
C VAL A 798 14.11 -11.84 -24.66
N ASP A 799 13.77 -12.59 -25.71
CA ASP A 799 12.99 -13.81 -25.58
C ASP A 799 13.79 -14.94 -24.89
N GLU A 800 15.10 -15.04 -25.10
CA GLU A 800 16.01 -15.92 -24.35
C GLU A 800 16.09 -15.56 -22.86
N LEU A 801 16.22 -14.28 -22.52
CA LEU A 801 16.19 -13.82 -21.12
C LEU A 801 14.84 -14.08 -20.44
N MET A 802 13.73 -14.03 -21.21
CA MET A 802 12.42 -14.42 -20.71
C MET A 802 12.26 -15.93 -20.47
N GLU A 803 13.05 -16.78 -21.14
CA GLU A 803 13.15 -18.22 -20.83
C GLU A 803 14.02 -18.45 -19.57
N LEU A 804 15.21 -17.84 -19.52
CA LEU A 804 16.17 -17.95 -18.41
C LEU A 804 15.57 -17.61 -17.03
N VAL A 805 14.70 -16.59 -17.01
CA VAL A 805 14.04 -16.07 -15.80
C VAL A 805 12.59 -16.58 -15.68
N GLU A 806 12.19 -17.57 -16.47
CA GLU A 806 10.85 -18.22 -16.46
C GLU A 806 9.66 -17.24 -16.57
N LEU A 807 9.86 -16.08 -17.23
CA LEU A 807 8.87 -15.01 -17.39
C LEU A 807 7.99 -15.18 -18.64
N HIS A 808 8.29 -16.12 -19.53
CA HIS A 808 7.58 -16.30 -20.81
C HIS A 808 6.03 -16.33 -20.70
N PRO A 809 5.40 -17.00 -19.70
CA PRO A 809 3.93 -16.98 -19.55
C PRO A 809 3.34 -15.59 -19.25
N LEU A 810 4.17 -14.65 -18.80
CA LEU A 810 3.77 -13.30 -18.37
C LEU A 810 4.12 -12.21 -19.40
N ARG A 811 4.55 -12.59 -20.62
CA ARG A 811 5.01 -11.69 -21.70
C ARG A 811 4.14 -10.43 -21.88
N ASN A 812 2.83 -10.64 -21.92
CA ASN A 812 1.82 -9.62 -22.19
C ASN A 812 1.12 -9.09 -20.92
N ALA A 813 1.55 -9.53 -19.73
CA ALA A 813 0.99 -9.07 -18.47
C ALA A 813 1.49 -7.65 -18.15
N MET A 814 0.61 -6.79 -17.64
CA MET A 814 0.97 -5.45 -17.20
C MET A 814 1.78 -5.53 -15.91
N VAL A 815 2.83 -4.70 -15.81
CA VAL A 815 3.63 -4.54 -14.60
C VAL A 815 2.77 -4.07 -13.43
N GLY A 816 1.97 -3.02 -13.64
CA GLY A 816 1.02 -2.48 -12.66
C GLY A 816 1.65 -1.91 -11.38
N LEU A 817 0.79 -1.41 -10.49
CA LEU A 817 1.20 -0.75 -9.23
C LEU A 817 1.34 -1.78 -8.10
N PRO A 818 2.44 -1.76 -7.33
CA PRO A 818 2.62 -2.62 -6.16
C PRO A 818 1.41 -2.55 -5.20
N GLY A 819 0.92 -3.71 -4.76
CA GLY A 819 -0.23 -3.82 -3.85
C GLY A 819 -1.61 -3.47 -4.43
N VAL A 820 -1.70 -3.01 -5.69
CA VAL A 820 -2.99 -2.65 -6.33
C VAL A 820 -3.37 -3.60 -7.46
N GLY A 821 -2.39 -4.05 -8.27
CA GLY A 821 -2.61 -5.03 -9.34
C GLY A 821 -1.50 -5.02 -10.38
N GLY A 822 -1.50 -6.03 -11.26
CA GLY A 822 -0.39 -6.34 -12.17
C GLY A 822 0.41 -7.53 -11.66
N LEU A 823 1.74 -7.49 -11.80
CA LEU A 823 2.63 -8.57 -11.35
C LEU A 823 2.67 -8.71 -9.82
N THR A 824 2.73 -9.95 -9.35
CA THR A 824 3.00 -10.27 -7.93
C THR A 824 4.42 -9.84 -7.53
N ILE A 825 4.75 -9.84 -6.23
CA ILE A 825 6.09 -9.46 -5.74
C ILE A 825 7.16 -10.38 -6.34
N GLU A 826 6.91 -11.70 -6.32
CA GLU A 826 7.73 -12.76 -6.93
C GLU A 826 8.04 -12.48 -8.41
N GLN A 827 7.00 -12.24 -9.21
CA GLN A 827 7.11 -11.96 -10.65
C GLN A 827 7.82 -10.62 -10.93
N ARG A 828 7.66 -9.65 -10.02
CA ARG A 828 8.26 -8.32 -10.13
C ARG A 828 9.75 -8.34 -9.77
N LYS A 829 10.16 -9.11 -8.76
CA LYS A 829 11.57 -9.41 -8.44
C LYS A 829 12.27 -10.03 -9.65
N ARG A 830 11.64 -11.02 -10.27
CA ARG A 830 12.12 -11.61 -11.53
C ARG A 830 12.18 -10.61 -12.69
N LEU A 831 11.22 -9.71 -12.82
CA LEU A 831 11.30 -8.62 -13.81
C LEU A 831 12.47 -7.67 -13.52
N THR A 832 12.76 -7.31 -12.27
CA THR A 832 13.92 -6.49 -11.88
C THR A 832 15.22 -7.17 -12.31
N ILE A 833 15.40 -8.45 -11.98
CA ILE A 833 16.56 -9.26 -12.40
C ILE A 833 16.69 -9.28 -13.93
N ALA A 834 15.59 -9.52 -14.65
CA ALA A 834 15.59 -9.54 -16.12
C ALA A 834 15.89 -8.17 -16.75
N VAL A 835 15.39 -7.06 -16.19
CA VAL A 835 15.66 -5.68 -16.68
C VAL A 835 17.12 -5.29 -16.54
N GLU A 836 17.81 -5.76 -15.50
CA GLU A 836 19.26 -5.60 -15.34
C GLU A 836 20.06 -6.55 -16.25
N LEU A 837 19.64 -7.81 -16.38
CA LEU A 837 20.28 -8.79 -17.29
C LEU A 837 20.24 -8.39 -18.76
N VAL A 838 19.23 -7.62 -19.17
CA VAL A 838 19.13 -7.05 -20.52
C VAL A 838 20.32 -6.13 -20.87
N ALA A 839 21.07 -5.61 -19.90
CA ALA A 839 22.34 -4.91 -20.16
C ALA A 839 23.49 -5.82 -20.63
N ASN A 840 23.29 -7.15 -20.57
CA ASN A 840 24.30 -8.19 -20.68
C ASN A 840 25.53 -8.00 -19.75
N PRO A 841 25.35 -7.76 -18.44
CA PRO A 841 26.45 -7.49 -17.51
C PRO A 841 27.27 -8.76 -17.22
N SER A 842 28.53 -8.58 -16.87
CA SER A 842 29.45 -9.66 -16.44
C SER A 842 29.41 -9.90 -14.92
N ILE A 843 29.16 -8.82 -14.16
CA ILE A 843 29.09 -8.80 -12.70
C ILE A 843 27.68 -8.36 -12.30
N ILE A 844 27.05 -9.00 -11.31
CA ILE A 844 25.73 -8.61 -10.82
C ILE A 844 25.76 -8.49 -9.30
N PHE A 845 25.24 -7.36 -8.81
CA PHE A 845 24.93 -7.14 -7.41
C PHE A 845 23.42 -7.31 -7.20
N MET A 846 23.01 -8.08 -6.19
CA MET A 846 21.60 -8.28 -5.84
C MET A 846 21.36 -7.93 -4.38
N ASP A 847 20.54 -6.92 -4.13
CA ASP A 847 20.25 -6.41 -2.81
C ASP A 847 18.97 -7.03 -2.23
N GLU A 848 19.15 -8.10 -1.45
CA GLU A 848 18.08 -8.91 -0.83
C GLU A 848 16.98 -9.32 -1.83
N PRO A 849 17.29 -10.12 -2.88
CA PRO A 849 16.31 -10.52 -3.90
C PRO A 849 15.18 -11.40 -3.33
N THR A 850 15.37 -12.00 -2.15
CA THR A 850 14.36 -12.76 -1.41
C THR A 850 13.47 -11.90 -0.51
N SER A 851 13.71 -10.58 -0.42
CA SER A 851 12.96 -9.68 0.46
C SER A 851 11.47 -9.59 0.10
N GLY A 852 10.61 -9.76 1.12
CA GLY A 852 9.15 -9.68 0.96
C GLY A 852 8.50 -10.86 0.24
N LEU A 853 9.19 -12.01 0.17
CA LEU A 853 8.70 -13.25 -0.43
C LEU A 853 8.55 -14.35 0.63
N ASP A 854 7.64 -15.31 0.39
CA ASP A 854 7.74 -16.63 1.03
C ASP A 854 8.87 -17.46 0.41
N ALA A 855 9.37 -18.50 1.09
CA ALA A 855 10.51 -19.26 0.58
C ALA A 855 10.18 -20.04 -0.69
N ARG A 856 8.91 -20.23 -1.06
CA ARG A 856 8.56 -20.80 -2.36
C ARG A 856 8.81 -19.78 -3.47
N ALA A 857 8.33 -18.56 -3.32
CA ALA A 857 8.60 -17.45 -4.20
C ALA A 857 10.09 -17.09 -4.21
N ALA A 858 10.76 -17.10 -3.06
CA ALA A 858 12.19 -16.87 -2.95
C ALA A 858 13.00 -18.02 -3.57
N ALA A 859 12.58 -19.28 -3.49
CA ALA A 859 13.21 -20.39 -4.19
C ALA A 859 13.04 -20.28 -5.71
N ILE A 860 11.89 -19.83 -6.20
CA ILE A 860 11.71 -19.54 -7.65
C ILE A 860 12.64 -18.40 -8.08
N VAL A 861 12.74 -17.32 -7.30
CA VAL A 861 13.69 -16.22 -7.57
C VAL A 861 15.13 -16.72 -7.52
N MET A 862 15.54 -17.42 -6.46
CA MET A 862 16.90 -17.96 -6.29
C MET A 862 17.27 -18.99 -7.35
N ARG A 863 16.31 -19.78 -7.85
CA ARG A 863 16.49 -20.62 -9.05
C ARG A 863 16.82 -19.78 -10.29
N THR A 864 16.16 -18.63 -10.51
CA THR A 864 16.55 -17.72 -11.60
C THR A 864 17.90 -17.02 -11.36
N VAL A 865 18.32 -16.82 -10.10
CA VAL A 865 19.67 -16.37 -9.75
C VAL A 865 20.71 -17.47 -10.06
N ARG A 866 20.46 -18.73 -9.68
CA ARG A 866 21.30 -19.89 -10.00
C ARG A 866 21.46 -20.07 -11.52
N ASN A 867 20.34 -20.10 -12.27
CA ASN A 867 20.33 -20.10 -13.73
C ASN A 867 21.21 -18.97 -14.31
N THR A 868 21.19 -17.79 -13.69
CA THR A 868 21.99 -16.63 -14.10
C THR A 868 23.49 -16.83 -13.85
N VAL A 869 23.87 -17.37 -12.68
CA VAL A 869 25.25 -17.70 -12.33
C VAL A 869 25.81 -18.75 -13.30
N ASP A 870 25.01 -19.77 -13.60
CA ASP A 870 25.37 -20.91 -14.46
C ASP A 870 25.65 -20.50 -15.92
N THR A 871 25.26 -19.28 -16.33
CA THR A 871 25.73 -18.69 -17.61
C THR A 871 27.21 -18.28 -17.61
N GLY A 872 27.89 -18.32 -16.45
CA GLY A 872 29.28 -17.89 -16.26
C GLY A 872 29.45 -16.46 -15.71
N ARG A 873 28.42 -15.90 -15.07
CA ARG A 873 28.45 -14.54 -14.48
C ARG A 873 28.96 -14.54 -13.04
N THR A 874 29.52 -13.42 -12.61
CA THR A 874 29.95 -13.20 -11.21
C THR A 874 28.78 -12.58 -10.45
N VAL A 875 28.27 -13.21 -9.39
CA VAL A 875 27.08 -12.71 -8.66
C VAL A 875 27.34 -12.60 -7.17
N LEU A 876 27.20 -11.37 -6.64
CA LEU A 876 27.17 -11.08 -5.21
C LEU A 876 25.73 -10.78 -4.77
N CYS A 877 25.23 -11.52 -3.80
CA CYS A 877 23.87 -11.40 -3.30
C CYS A 877 23.87 -11.14 -1.78
N THR A 878 23.32 -10.00 -1.31
CA THR A 878 22.99 -9.90 0.12
C THR A 878 21.76 -10.74 0.43
N ILE A 879 21.78 -11.46 1.53
CA ILE A 879 20.56 -12.06 2.10
C ILE A 879 20.50 -11.77 3.62
N HIS A 880 19.26 -11.69 4.11
CA HIS A 880 18.93 -11.72 5.52
C HIS A 880 18.33 -13.10 5.85
N GLN A 881 19.04 -13.92 6.65
CA GLN A 881 18.57 -15.22 7.17
C GLN A 881 17.86 -16.13 6.14
N PRO A 882 18.60 -16.75 5.20
CA PRO A 882 18.02 -17.72 4.26
C PRO A 882 17.52 -18.99 4.97
N SER A 883 16.51 -19.65 4.39
CA SER A 883 16.18 -21.04 4.70
C SER A 883 17.34 -21.98 4.30
N ILE A 884 17.36 -23.21 4.83
CA ILE A 884 18.44 -24.17 4.58
C ILE A 884 18.59 -24.43 3.06
N ASP A 885 17.49 -24.69 2.35
CA ASP A 885 17.50 -24.96 0.91
C ASP A 885 18.04 -23.78 0.08
N ILE A 886 17.77 -22.53 0.52
CA ILE A 886 18.32 -21.33 -0.12
C ILE A 886 19.80 -21.16 0.23
N PHE A 887 20.20 -21.46 1.47
CA PHE A 887 21.59 -21.34 1.91
C PHE A 887 22.51 -22.36 1.24
N GLU A 888 22.05 -23.61 1.08
CA GLU A 888 22.78 -24.67 0.37
C GLU A 888 22.84 -24.44 -1.16
N SER A 889 22.14 -23.43 -1.71
CA SER A 889 22.25 -23.02 -3.12
C SER A 889 23.45 -22.09 -3.43
N PHE A 890 24.13 -21.59 -2.39
CA PHE A 890 25.33 -20.75 -2.50
C PHE A 890 26.61 -21.58 -2.59
N ASP A 891 27.55 -21.13 -3.41
CA ASP A 891 28.87 -21.73 -3.53
C ASP A 891 29.81 -21.21 -2.44
N GLU A 892 29.78 -19.90 -2.21
CA GLU A 892 30.65 -19.15 -1.30
C GLU A 892 29.86 -18.23 -0.35
N LEU A 893 30.45 -17.96 0.80
CA LEU A 893 29.95 -17.02 1.80
C LEU A 893 31.00 -15.96 2.13
N LEU A 894 30.55 -14.71 2.20
CA LEU A 894 31.25 -13.55 2.73
C LEU A 894 30.46 -13.03 3.95
N LEU A 895 31.04 -13.12 5.14
CA LEU A 895 30.36 -12.89 6.41
C LEU A 895 30.94 -11.67 7.14
N MET A 896 30.08 -10.72 7.52
CA MET A 896 30.45 -9.47 8.19
C MET A 896 29.94 -9.37 9.63
N LYS A 897 30.76 -8.86 10.54
CA LYS A 897 30.36 -8.48 11.92
C LYS A 897 30.06 -6.99 12.07
N ILE A 898 29.44 -6.61 13.20
CA ILE A 898 29.22 -5.20 13.56
C ILE A 898 30.56 -4.47 13.66
N GLY A 899 30.65 -3.28 13.05
CA GLY A 899 31.90 -2.55 12.86
C GLY A 899 32.49 -2.64 11.44
N GLY A 900 31.87 -3.43 10.55
CA GLY A 900 32.19 -3.41 9.12
C GLY A 900 33.44 -4.18 8.75
N GLN A 901 33.72 -5.28 9.45
CA GLN A 901 34.85 -6.19 9.22
C GLN A 901 34.33 -7.56 8.75
N ILE A 902 35.14 -8.27 7.95
CA ILE A 902 34.89 -9.67 7.57
C ILE A 902 35.38 -10.60 8.69
N ILE A 903 34.67 -11.71 8.89
CA ILE A 903 35.00 -12.77 9.85
C ILE A 903 35.05 -14.19 9.24
N PHE A 904 34.60 -14.32 7.99
CA PHE A 904 34.75 -15.50 7.15
C PHE A 904 34.57 -15.09 5.69
N ALA A 905 35.45 -15.55 4.81
CA ALA A 905 35.21 -15.61 3.37
C ALA A 905 35.64 -17.00 2.86
N GLY A 906 34.83 -17.63 2.01
CA GLY A 906 35.20 -18.90 1.39
C GLY A 906 34.04 -19.81 1.03
N PRO A 907 34.34 -21.01 0.49
CA PRO A 907 33.34 -21.96 0.04
C PRO A 907 32.59 -22.62 1.20
N LEU A 908 31.27 -22.71 1.11
CA LEU A 908 30.43 -23.37 2.13
C LEU A 908 30.72 -24.88 2.21
N GLY A 909 30.95 -25.49 1.05
CA GLY A 909 31.01 -26.95 0.90
C GLY A 909 29.64 -27.62 1.00
N HIS A 910 29.58 -28.89 0.58
CA HIS A 910 28.35 -29.69 0.64
C HIS A 910 27.73 -29.67 2.05
N GLN A 911 26.46 -29.28 2.18
CA GLN A 911 25.76 -29.13 3.47
C GLN A 911 26.47 -28.19 4.47
N SER A 912 27.13 -27.15 3.96
CA SER A 912 27.84 -26.11 4.73
C SER A 912 28.96 -26.61 5.66
N HIS A 913 29.50 -27.83 5.44
CA HIS A 913 30.41 -28.46 6.41
C HIS A 913 31.65 -27.62 6.73
N LYS A 914 32.26 -26.95 5.73
CA LYS A 914 33.49 -26.16 5.93
C LYS A 914 33.27 -24.95 6.83
N LEU A 915 32.12 -24.30 6.68
CA LEU A 915 31.70 -23.19 7.54
C LEU A 915 31.49 -23.67 8.99
N VAL A 916 30.84 -24.82 9.14
CA VAL A 916 30.54 -25.42 10.45
C VAL A 916 31.80 -25.92 11.16
N GLU A 917 32.76 -26.47 10.41
CA GLU A 917 34.07 -26.90 10.87
C GLU A 917 34.91 -25.70 11.36
N TYR A 918 35.12 -24.69 10.50
CA TYR A 918 35.85 -23.46 10.83
C TYR A 918 35.35 -22.78 12.11
N PHE A 919 34.03 -22.65 12.31
CA PHE A 919 33.50 -22.05 13.52
C PHE A 919 33.53 -22.99 14.74
N GLN A 920 33.53 -24.33 14.58
CA GLN A 920 33.64 -25.27 15.71
C GLN A 920 35.07 -25.48 16.22
N ASP A 921 36.08 -25.18 15.40
CA ASP A 921 37.49 -25.21 15.82
C ASP A 921 37.85 -24.00 16.72
N ILE A 922 37.03 -22.95 16.72
CA ILE A 922 37.21 -21.78 17.59
C ILE A 922 36.85 -22.13 19.04
N PRO A 923 37.76 -21.97 20.02
CA PRO A 923 37.51 -22.36 21.41
C PRO A 923 36.28 -21.70 22.01
N GLY A 924 35.40 -22.53 22.59
CA GLY A 924 34.18 -22.09 23.29
C GLY A 924 32.92 -21.97 22.43
N VAL A 925 33.02 -22.07 21.10
CA VAL A 925 31.84 -22.06 20.22
C VAL A 925 30.95 -23.28 20.45
N PRO A 926 29.63 -23.12 20.67
CA PRO A 926 28.71 -24.24 20.86
C PRO A 926 28.44 -24.97 19.53
N LYS A 927 28.69 -26.28 19.50
CA LYS A 927 28.46 -27.13 18.32
C LYS A 927 27.02 -27.04 17.82
N ILE A 928 26.85 -27.05 16.50
CA ILE A 928 25.54 -26.97 15.85
C ILE A 928 24.65 -28.17 16.25
N ARG A 929 23.38 -27.91 16.54
CA ARG A 929 22.38 -28.95 16.86
C ARG A 929 21.88 -29.64 15.59
N LYS A 930 21.53 -30.92 15.66
CA LYS A 930 20.85 -31.62 14.54
C LYS A 930 19.59 -30.85 14.11
N GLY A 931 19.40 -30.69 12.80
CA GLY A 931 18.23 -30.00 12.21
C GLY A 931 18.22 -28.47 12.37
N HIS A 932 19.27 -27.86 12.92
CA HIS A 932 19.36 -26.40 13.07
C HIS A 932 19.99 -25.75 11.83
N ASN A 933 19.47 -24.60 11.40
CA ASN A 933 19.91 -23.90 10.18
C ASN A 933 21.33 -23.33 10.36
N PRO A 934 22.33 -23.71 9.54
CA PRO A 934 23.69 -23.20 9.65
C PRO A 934 23.80 -21.68 9.50
N ALA A 935 22.95 -21.06 8.65
CA ALA A 935 22.96 -19.61 8.45
C ALA A 935 22.50 -18.84 9.71
N THR A 936 21.50 -19.36 10.42
CA THR A 936 21.03 -18.81 11.69
C THR A 936 22.08 -19.03 12.79
N TRP A 937 22.56 -20.27 12.94
CA TRP A 937 23.56 -20.65 13.95
C TRP A 937 24.81 -19.76 13.90
N VAL A 938 25.37 -19.52 12.71
CA VAL A 938 26.56 -18.65 12.58
C VAL A 938 26.24 -17.20 12.95
N LEU A 939 25.06 -16.66 12.60
CA LEU A 939 24.67 -15.30 12.99
C LEU A 939 24.50 -15.14 14.51
N ASP A 940 24.01 -16.18 15.20
CA ASP A 940 23.84 -16.17 16.65
C ASP A 940 25.20 -16.26 17.37
N VAL A 941 26.07 -17.17 16.92
CA VAL A 941 27.45 -17.36 17.46
C VAL A 941 28.35 -16.15 17.20
N THR A 942 28.15 -15.45 16.09
CA THR A 942 28.92 -14.23 15.72
C THR A 942 28.24 -12.92 16.16
N SER A 943 27.18 -13.01 16.97
CA SER A 943 26.57 -11.85 17.62
C SER A 943 27.55 -11.17 18.59
N SER A 944 27.50 -9.84 18.72
CA SER A 944 28.39 -9.11 19.63
C SER A 944 28.20 -9.51 21.11
N SER A 945 27.03 -10.03 21.47
CA SER A 945 26.76 -10.67 22.77
C SER A 945 27.58 -11.94 22.97
N ALA A 946 27.64 -12.83 21.97
CA ALA A 946 28.45 -14.05 22.03
C ALA A 946 29.95 -13.74 21.94
N GLU A 947 30.35 -12.82 21.07
CA GLU A 947 31.74 -12.34 20.94
C GLU A 947 32.27 -11.79 22.29
N THR A 948 31.44 -11.02 23.01
CA THR A 948 31.76 -10.51 24.37
C THR A 948 31.80 -11.61 25.42
N GLN A 949 30.91 -12.61 25.36
CA GLN A 949 30.89 -13.73 26.32
C GLN A 949 32.08 -14.68 26.15
N LEU A 950 32.53 -14.88 24.90
CA LEU A 950 33.69 -15.71 24.57
C LEU A 950 35.02 -14.96 24.74
N ASN A 951 35.00 -13.62 24.78
CA ASN A 951 36.17 -12.74 24.83
C ASN A 951 37.15 -13.04 23.67
N VAL A 952 36.60 -13.09 22.46
CA VAL A 952 37.28 -13.39 21.18
C VAL A 952 37.06 -12.22 20.22
N ASP A 953 38.00 -11.98 19.30
CA ASP A 953 37.76 -11.12 18.12
C ASP A 953 37.77 -11.98 16.85
N TYR A 954 36.60 -12.23 16.28
CA TYR A 954 36.47 -13.07 15.09
C TYR A 954 37.17 -12.49 13.84
N ALA A 955 37.38 -11.17 13.78
CA ALA A 955 38.09 -10.55 12.65
C ALA A 955 39.61 -10.78 12.76
N GLN A 956 40.16 -10.83 13.98
CA GLN A 956 41.56 -11.19 14.21
C GLN A 956 41.80 -12.69 13.98
N ILE A 957 40.85 -13.56 14.33
CA ILE A 957 40.95 -15.00 13.96
C ILE A 957 40.97 -15.14 12.44
N TYR A 958 40.04 -14.50 11.73
CA TYR A 958 39.96 -14.57 10.28
C TYR A 958 41.24 -14.06 9.59
N ALA A 959 41.77 -12.91 9.99
CA ALA A 959 42.99 -12.33 9.43
C ALA A 959 44.26 -13.17 9.68
N ASN A 960 44.24 -14.09 10.65
CA ASN A 960 45.32 -15.04 10.93
C ASN A 960 45.01 -16.47 10.42
N SER A 961 43.99 -16.64 9.56
CA SER A 961 43.54 -17.94 9.09
C SER A 961 43.98 -18.24 7.65
N THR A 962 44.10 -19.53 7.31
CA THR A 962 44.38 -20.01 5.94
C THR A 962 43.18 -19.86 4.97
N LEU A 963 42.21 -19.01 5.30
CA LEU A 963 41.17 -18.50 4.40
C LEU A 963 41.41 -17.04 3.99
N TYR A 964 42.36 -16.37 4.65
CA TYR A 964 42.79 -15.00 4.38
C TYR A 964 44.17 -14.94 3.67
N GLU A 965 45.02 -15.95 3.89
CA GLU A 965 46.26 -16.22 3.11
C GLU A 965 45.96 -16.76 1.70
#